data_AF-A0A6L2P9N1-F1
#
_entry.id   AF-A0A6L2P9N1-F1
#
_cell.length_a   1.000
_cell.length_b   1.000
_cell.length_c   1.000
_cell.angle_alpha   90.00
_cell.angle_beta   90.00
_cell.angle_gamma   90.00
#
_symmetry.space_group_name_H-M   'P 1'
#
loop_
_entity.id
_entity.type
_entity.pdbx_description
1 polymer ?
#
loop_
_entity_poly.entity_id
_entity_poly.type
_entity_poly.pdbx_seq_one_letter_code
_entity_poly.pdbx_strand_id
1 'polypeptide(L)'
;MVKLIRQLLKLTSTLQVTVTVRPILARHTIHRMREEKRDWKFCVRVDTFLQESVFVVGSCPDLGNWNSTGAVELTSEGEGIWSGAISIPRGCDVFFRYFVGVVFQPDEDKFTSRRVIVRWWETNLNPRLIRKDVVSNNHQDIEPDIFGLYDGSKKSDRGWLTSETLVQFKLFGDSVQLWKHKYEGRRIHIKLTPLMLSKGKIQCVPEADILEESIDMKDVTEEADRWSVTEIAVMNETEWEFRRQEQFGRACNRDDCIIFSVSMHCIESVAYMVDYYMYSSHAVENDPPSHIGSSYILPSMMTSSEGQTIVPITSNKHHPIGQLQCDYLVVRPITGYECDMSVSYSRIWEKTWQGLDVGHRGLGTSFKLEVAECADVRENTIASLKNAASAGADLVEFDVQLSKDLVPVLYHDFHVCIAMKHKKHLGEHDMLELPVKDLTLEQLQHLKVYHLAEGRDRTQRFFDEELEEHQPFPTLTQALESLDPHIGFNVEIKWTMQRKDGTYELNHPFDLNMYLDIVLKVVFHSAGSRKIIFSCFHPDICTMLRLKQNKYPVMFLTQGVTKKYPPYRDPRTHTMQMAVNYANSAGILGVNAHTEDILRDTTQVKMVIDAGLVIFCWGDDNNNPATIKHLKQLGIHGVIYDKYA
;
A
#
# COMPACT_ATOMS: atom_id res chain seq x y z
N MET A 1 -15.13 -31.21 43.46
CA MET A 1 -14.85 -30.24 42.38
C MET A 1 -13.37 -30.15 41.99
N VAL A 2 -12.41 -30.06 42.93
CA VAL A 2 -10.96 -30.08 42.59
C VAL A 2 -10.42 -31.48 42.21
N LYS A 3 -11.07 -32.57 42.63
CA LYS A 3 -10.76 -33.95 42.16
C LYS A 3 -11.28 -34.28 40.76
N LEU A 4 -12.28 -33.55 40.25
CA LEU A 4 -12.82 -33.75 38.89
C LEU A 4 -11.95 -33.06 37.82
N ILE A 5 -11.31 -31.95 38.20
CA ILE A 5 -10.40 -31.17 37.33
C ILE A 5 -9.05 -31.89 37.11
N ARG A 6 -8.59 -32.72 38.06
CA ARG A 6 -7.37 -33.53 37.89
C ARG A 6 -7.55 -34.78 37.03
N GLN A 7 -8.79 -35.21 36.78
CA GLN A 7 -9.07 -36.38 35.94
C GLN A 7 -9.32 -36.01 34.47
N LEU A 8 -9.70 -34.75 34.19
CA LEU A 8 -9.82 -34.21 32.83
C LEU A 8 -8.48 -33.78 32.21
N LEU A 9 -7.45 -33.50 33.01
CA LEU A 9 -6.10 -33.19 32.52
C LEU A 9 -5.23 -34.43 32.23
N LYS A 10 -5.78 -35.64 32.28
CA LYS A 10 -5.08 -36.90 31.98
C LYS A 10 -5.63 -37.68 30.77
N LEU A 11 -6.57 -37.12 30.01
CA LEU A 11 -7.26 -37.82 28.91
C LEU A 11 -7.19 -37.13 27.53
N THR A 12 -6.30 -36.16 27.33
CA THR A 12 -6.09 -35.51 26.01
C THR A 12 -4.66 -35.69 25.47
N SER A 13 -4.10 -36.88 25.66
CA SER A 13 -2.86 -37.28 24.99
C SER A 13 -2.89 -38.76 24.59
N THR A 14 -3.69 -39.14 23.60
CA THR A 14 -3.49 -40.31 22.72
C THR A 14 -4.69 -40.52 21.81
N LEU A 15 -4.56 -40.15 20.52
CA LEU A 15 -5.17 -40.81 19.36
C LEU A 15 -4.73 -40.06 18.08
N GLN A 16 -3.48 -40.29 17.67
CA GLN A 16 -3.10 -40.12 16.27
C GLN A 16 -3.50 -41.40 15.53
N VAL A 17 -4.58 -41.33 14.75
CA VAL A 17 -4.87 -42.34 13.73
C VAL A 17 -3.85 -42.13 12.62
N THR A 18 -2.87 -43.03 12.57
CA THR A 18 -1.86 -43.07 11.53
C THR A 18 -2.44 -43.92 10.38
N VAL A 19 -2.85 -43.29 9.29
CA VAL A 19 -3.11 -44.01 8.04
C VAL A 19 -1.76 -44.29 7.39
N THR A 20 -1.29 -45.53 7.56
CA THR A 20 -0.12 -46.09 6.88
C THR A 20 -0.35 -46.15 5.37
N VAL A 21 0.20 -45.18 4.63
CA VAL A 21 0.58 -45.37 3.22
C VAL A 21 2.06 -45.71 3.22
N ARG A 22 2.40 -46.93 2.78
CA ARG A 22 3.77 -47.44 2.71
C ARG A 22 4.64 -46.55 1.79
N PRO A 23 5.76 -45.99 2.25
CA PRO A 23 6.81 -45.54 1.35
C PRO A 23 7.69 -46.75 1.01
N ILE A 24 7.69 -47.13 -0.26
CA ILE A 24 8.67 -48.08 -0.80
C ILE A 24 10.05 -47.45 -0.66
N LEU A 25 10.99 -48.23 -0.13
CA LEU A 25 12.38 -47.86 0.13
C LEU A 25 13.05 -47.21 -1.09
N ALA A 26 13.55 -46.00 -0.89
CA ALA A 26 14.80 -45.52 -1.49
C ALA A 26 15.68 -44.89 -0.39
N ARG A 27 15.89 -45.62 0.71
CA ARG A 27 16.94 -45.33 1.70
C ARG A 27 18.29 -45.72 1.11
N HIS A 28 18.78 -45.05 0.07
CA HIS A 28 20.15 -45.20 -0.47
C HIS A 28 20.61 -43.93 -1.23
N THR A 29 20.31 -42.72 -0.75
CA THR A 29 20.96 -41.50 -1.29
C THR A 29 21.06 -40.36 -0.26
N ILE A 30 21.22 -40.65 1.02
CA ILE A 30 21.42 -39.63 2.07
C ILE A 30 22.74 -39.94 2.78
N HIS A 31 23.85 -39.77 2.05
CA HIS A 31 25.22 -39.57 2.54
C HIS A 31 26.22 -39.71 1.37
N ARG A 32 26.29 -38.69 0.49
CA ARG A 32 27.44 -38.32 -0.38
C ARG A 32 26.95 -37.53 -1.61
N MET A 33 26.50 -36.31 -1.41
CA MET A 33 26.83 -35.22 -2.32
C MET A 33 27.22 -34.07 -1.40
N ARG A 34 28.52 -33.81 -1.26
CA ARG A 34 28.93 -32.43 -1.01
C ARG A 34 28.30 -31.68 -2.17
N GLU A 35 27.37 -30.76 -1.92
CA GLU A 35 26.92 -29.86 -2.97
C GLU A 35 28.19 -29.22 -3.54
N GLU A 36 28.58 -29.64 -4.74
CA GLU A 36 29.68 -29.01 -5.42
C GLU A 36 29.27 -27.55 -5.59
N LYS A 37 30.08 -26.64 -5.07
CA LYS A 37 29.88 -25.21 -5.27
C LYS A 37 30.75 -24.73 -6.42
N ARG A 38 30.36 -23.62 -7.01
CA ARG A 38 31.16 -22.86 -7.99
C ARG A 38 31.23 -21.41 -7.54
N ASP A 39 32.40 -20.80 -7.68
CA ASP A 39 32.54 -19.37 -7.41
C ASP A 39 31.98 -18.58 -8.59
N TRP A 40 31.22 -17.53 -8.27
CA TRP A 40 30.61 -16.65 -9.25
C TRP A 40 30.85 -15.20 -8.85
N LYS A 41 31.45 -14.42 -9.74
CA LYS A 41 31.60 -12.98 -9.61
C LYS A 41 30.33 -12.31 -10.11
N PHE A 42 29.63 -11.63 -9.21
CA PHE A 42 28.56 -10.69 -9.52
C PHE A 42 29.18 -9.32 -9.72
N CYS A 43 28.75 -8.61 -10.75
CA CYS A 43 29.28 -7.29 -11.10
C CYS A 43 28.18 -6.48 -11.75
N VAL A 44 27.85 -5.31 -11.19
CA VAL A 44 26.75 -4.46 -11.67
C VAL A 44 27.13 -2.98 -11.58
N ARG A 45 26.65 -2.19 -12.55
CA ARG A 45 26.76 -0.74 -12.59
C ARG A 45 25.44 -0.09 -12.16
N VAL A 46 25.50 0.70 -11.09
CA VAL A 46 24.38 1.47 -10.53
C VAL A 46 24.89 2.64 -9.68
N ASP A 47 24.27 3.80 -9.85
CA ASP A 47 24.51 4.95 -9.00
C ASP A 47 23.75 4.80 -7.68
N THR A 48 24.42 5.08 -6.57
CA THR A 48 23.85 5.02 -5.23
C THR A 48 24.06 6.34 -4.49
N PHE A 49 23.22 6.60 -3.49
CA PHE A 49 23.44 7.72 -2.59
C PHE A 49 24.32 7.34 -1.39
N LEU A 50 24.72 8.35 -0.60
CA LEU A 50 25.40 8.13 0.67
C LEU A 50 24.60 7.16 1.57
N GLN A 51 25.29 6.19 2.17
CA GLN A 51 24.75 5.10 3.01
C GLN A 51 23.98 3.99 2.26
N GLU A 52 23.83 4.08 0.93
CA GLU A 52 23.25 3.00 0.13
C GLU A 52 24.34 2.05 -0.36
N SER A 53 24.08 0.76 -0.23
CA SER A 53 24.87 -0.35 -0.76
C SER A 53 24.08 -1.10 -1.84
N VAL A 54 24.80 -1.87 -2.65
CA VAL A 54 24.21 -2.74 -3.67
C VAL A 54 24.27 -4.18 -3.22
N PHE A 55 23.20 -4.92 -3.46
CA PHE A 55 23.03 -6.29 -3.01
C PHE A 55 22.66 -7.21 -4.16
N VAL A 56 22.98 -8.48 -4.01
CA VAL A 56 22.47 -9.58 -4.83
C VAL A 56 21.65 -10.55 -3.98
N VAL A 57 20.48 -10.92 -4.48
CA VAL A 57 19.56 -11.88 -3.87
C VAL A 57 19.15 -12.92 -4.90
N GLY A 58 18.87 -14.15 -4.47
CA GLY A 58 18.57 -15.22 -5.42
C GLY A 58 17.95 -16.47 -4.81
N SER A 59 17.75 -17.46 -5.67
CA SER A 59 16.97 -18.68 -5.39
C SER A 59 17.66 -19.71 -4.51
N CYS A 60 18.92 -19.50 -4.12
CA CYS A 60 19.69 -20.43 -3.31
C CYS A 60 20.02 -19.86 -1.93
N PRO A 61 20.38 -20.72 -0.94
CA PRO A 61 20.70 -20.26 0.41
C PRO A 61 21.87 -19.28 0.47
N ASP A 62 22.87 -19.45 -0.39
CA ASP A 62 24.03 -18.56 -0.49
C ASP A 62 23.68 -17.15 -1.02
N LEU A 63 22.50 -17.00 -1.62
CA LEU A 63 21.95 -15.71 -2.08
C LEU A 63 20.67 -15.32 -1.31
N GLY A 64 20.42 -15.93 -0.15
CA GLY A 64 19.35 -15.52 0.76
C GLY A 64 17.96 -16.06 0.45
N ASN A 65 17.78 -16.99 -0.50
CA ASN A 65 16.47 -17.55 -0.88
C ASN A 65 15.38 -16.47 -1.10
N TRP A 66 15.69 -15.46 -1.91
CA TRP A 66 14.81 -14.32 -2.20
C TRP A 66 14.49 -13.39 -1.02
N ASN A 67 15.07 -13.60 0.15
CA ASN A 67 14.90 -12.73 1.31
C ASN A 67 15.98 -11.63 1.33
N SER A 68 15.57 -10.37 1.46
CA SER A 68 16.47 -9.21 1.47
C SER A 68 17.45 -9.23 2.64
N THR A 69 17.06 -9.75 3.81
CA THR A 69 17.94 -9.86 4.99
C THR A 69 19.05 -10.90 4.81
N GLY A 70 18.82 -11.91 3.97
CA GLY A 70 19.80 -12.93 3.59
C GLY A 70 20.63 -12.58 2.37
N ALA A 71 20.38 -11.43 1.73
CA ALA A 71 21.07 -11.01 0.52
C ALA A 71 22.54 -10.68 0.76
N VAL A 72 23.37 -10.86 -0.27
CA VAL A 72 24.80 -10.59 -0.21
C VAL A 72 25.06 -9.15 -0.60
N GLU A 73 25.78 -8.42 0.27
CA GLU A 73 26.24 -7.06 0.01
C GLU A 73 27.46 -7.09 -0.92
N LEU A 74 27.43 -6.27 -1.96
CA LEU A 74 28.54 -6.09 -2.90
C LEU A 74 29.46 -4.96 -2.43
N THR A 75 30.71 -5.00 -2.86
CA THR A 75 31.70 -3.96 -2.57
C THR A 75 31.78 -2.98 -3.74
N SER A 76 31.85 -1.68 -3.44
CA SER A 76 32.06 -0.66 -4.48
C SER A 76 33.49 -0.73 -5.01
N GLU A 77 33.63 -0.81 -6.33
CA GLU A 77 34.91 -0.72 -7.04
C GLU A 77 35.23 0.72 -7.49
N GLY A 78 34.32 1.68 -7.25
CA GLY A 78 34.37 3.04 -7.77
C GLY A 78 33.55 3.23 -9.05
N GLU A 79 33.31 4.48 -9.45
CA GLU A 79 32.58 4.85 -10.69
C GLU A 79 31.21 4.17 -10.86
N GLY A 80 30.49 3.93 -9.75
CA GLY A 80 29.18 3.27 -9.77
C GLY A 80 29.22 1.77 -10.06
N ILE A 81 30.39 1.13 -10.03
CA ILE A 81 30.55 -0.31 -10.21
C ILE A 81 30.60 -1.01 -8.84
N TRP A 82 29.87 -2.10 -8.72
CA TRP A 82 29.77 -2.92 -7.51
C TRP A 82 29.99 -4.38 -7.85
N SER A 83 30.83 -5.06 -7.06
CA SER A 83 31.14 -6.47 -7.31
C SER A 83 31.32 -7.31 -6.04
N GLY A 84 31.21 -8.62 -6.21
CA GLY A 84 31.44 -9.59 -5.15
C GLY A 84 31.50 -11.01 -5.71
N ALA A 85 32.40 -11.85 -5.17
CA ALA A 85 32.50 -13.26 -5.55
C ALA A 85 31.86 -14.14 -4.48
N ILE A 86 30.89 -14.98 -4.87
CA ILE A 86 30.14 -15.85 -3.97
C ILE A 86 30.16 -17.28 -4.50
N SER A 87 30.31 -18.25 -3.60
CA SER A 87 30.24 -19.67 -3.94
C SER A 87 28.78 -20.13 -3.97
N ILE A 88 28.25 -20.41 -5.17
CA ILE A 88 26.86 -20.81 -5.42
C ILE A 88 26.76 -22.30 -5.77
N PRO A 89 25.60 -22.95 -5.61
CA PRO A 89 25.43 -24.36 -5.96
C PRO A 89 25.74 -24.68 -7.43
N ARG A 90 26.35 -25.84 -7.68
CA ARG A 90 26.58 -26.41 -9.02
C ARG A 90 25.53 -27.46 -9.35
N GLY A 91 25.23 -27.63 -10.63
CA GLY A 91 24.31 -28.67 -11.11
C GLY A 91 22.83 -28.28 -11.12
N CYS A 92 22.49 -27.07 -10.68
CA CYS A 92 21.17 -26.47 -10.80
C CYS A 92 21.24 -25.04 -11.39
N ASP A 93 20.13 -24.59 -11.96
CA ASP A 93 19.98 -23.22 -12.43
C ASP A 93 19.80 -22.30 -11.21
N VAL A 94 20.55 -21.20 -11.18
CA VAL A 94 20.47 -20.20 -10.10
C VAL A 94 19.87 -18.92 -10.65
N PHE A 95 18.81 -18.45 -10.02
CA PHE A 95 18.13 -17.22 -10.37
C PHE A 95 18.51 -16.13 -9.38
N PHE A 96 18.71 -14.90 -9.86
CA PHE A 96 19.08 -13.78 -8.99
C PHE A 96 18.58 -12.42 -9.49
N ARG A 97 18.65 -11.41 -8.61
CA ARG A 97 18.33 -10.01 -8.87
C ARG A 97 19.30 -9.12 -8.10
N TYR A 98 19.54 -7.93 -8.64
CA TYR A 98 20.19 -6.86 -7.89
C TYR A 98 19.17 -5.95 -7.20
N PHE A 99 19.58 -5.34 -6.09
CA PHE A 99 18.84 -4.24 -5.47
C PHE A 99 19.78 -3.26 -4.77
N VAL A 100 19.33 -2.01 -4.64
CA VAL A 100 19.97 -0.97 -3.84
C VAL A 100 19.23 -0.89 -2.51
N GLY A 101 19.98 -0.90 -1.42
CA GLY A 101 19.40 -0.91 -0.08
C GLY A 101 20.32 -0.30 0.97
N VAL A 102 19.82 -0.26 2.19
CA VAL A 102 20.55 0.22 3.37
C VAL A 102 20.57 -0.90 4.38
N VAL A 103 21.75 -1.24 4.88
CA VAL A 103 21.95 -2.32 5.85
C VAL A 103 22.22 -1.74 7.23
N PHE A 104 21.57 -2.33 8.23
CA PHE A 104 21.87 -2.09 9.64
C PHE A 104 22.37 -3.41 10.23
N GLN A 105 23.57 -3.35 10.80
CA GLN A 105 24.15 -4.48 11.49
C GLN A 105 23.46 -4.68 12.85
N PRO A 106 23.44 -5.91 13.38
CA PRO A 106 22.96 -6.14 14.74
C PRO A 106 23.73 -5.26 15.74
N ASP A 107 23.00 -4.64 16.64
CA ASP A 107 23.51 -3.80 17.73
C ASP A 107 22.78 -4.22 19.01
N GLU A 108 23.53 -4.43 20.10
CA GLU A 108 23.01 -4.92 21.38
C GLU A 108 21.88 -4.03 21.93
N ASP A 109 21.90 -2.73 21.61
CA ASP A 109 20.94 -1.75 22.10
C ASP A 109 19.72 -1.52 21.19
N LYS A 110 19.83 -1.78 19.87
CA LYS A 110 18.81 -1.37 18.88
C LYS A 110 18.23 -2.52 18.05
N PHE A 111 19.08 -3.40 17.52
CA PHE A 111 18.67 -4.43 16.58
C PHE A 111 19.27 -5.78 16.94
N THR A 112 18.43 -6.74 17.33
CA THR A 112 18.88 -8.11 17.63
C THR A 112 19.30 -8.92 16.40
N SER A 113 18.99 -8.43 15.19
CA SER A 113 19.29 -9.09 13.92
C SER A 113 19.56 -8.08 12.81
N ARG A 114 20.27 -8.52 11.77
CA ARG A 114 20.57 -7.74 10.57
C ARG A 114 19.27 -7.26 9.93
N ARG A 115 19.18 -5.97 9.61
CA ARG A 115 18.05 -5.36 8.89
C ARG A 115 18.53 -4.81 7.55
N VAL A 116 17.71 -4.98 6.52
CA VAL A 116 18.00 -4.49 5.18
C VAL A 116 16.76 -3.78 4.65
N ILE A 117 16.87 -2.47 4.42
CA ILE A 117 15.85 -1.65 3.76
C ILE A 117 16.07 -1.73 2.26
N VAL A 118 15.06 -2.13 1.51
CA VAL A 118 15.11 -2.14 0.04
C VAL A 118 14.66 -0.78 -0.48
N ARG A 119 15.55 -0.04 -1.15
CA ARG A 119 15.24 1.28 -1.73
C ARG A 119 14.80 1.15 -3.18
N TRP A 120 15.55 0.40 -3.98
CA TRP A 120 15.28 0.14 -5.39
C TRP A 120 15.64 -1.30 -5.74
N TRP A 121 14.90 -1.95 -6.63
CA TRP A 121 15.18 -3.34 -7.00
C TRP A 121 14.77 -3.65 -8.44
N GLU A 122 15.36 -4.71 -9.00
CA GLU A 122 15.05 -5.18 -10.36
C GLU A 122 13.70 -5.92 -10.42
N THR A 123 12.78 -5.43 -11.26
CA THR A 123 11.39 -5.93 -11.35
C THR A 123 11.07 -6.62 -12.67
N ASN A 124 12.08 -6.99 -13.46
CA ASN A 124 11.87 -7.83 -14.65
C ASN A 124 11.11 -9.10 -14.26
N LEU A 125 10.09 -9.49 -15.05
CA LEU A 125 9.25 -10.64 -14.69
C LEU A 125 10.09 -11.91 -14.47
N ASN A 126 11.05 -12.15 -15.36
CA ASN A 126 12.05 -13.20 -15.21
C ASN A 126 13.29 -12.66 -14.49
N PRO A 127 13.74 -13.30 -13.40
CA PRO A 127 15.03 -12.98 -12.79
C PRO A 127 16.22 -13.31 -13.70
N ARG A 128 17.40 -12.80 -13.35
CA ARG A 128 18.66 -13.14 -14.02
C ARG A 128 18.99 -14.62 -13.82
N LEU A 129 19.51 -15.29 -14.85
CA LEU A 129 19.76 -16.73 -14.85
C LEU A 129 21.24 -17.08 -14.98
N ILE A 130 21.73 -17.90 -14.04
CA ILE A 130 23.01 -18.61 -14.14
C ILE A 130 22.72 -20.08 -14.41
N ARG A 131 22.98 -20.54 -15.63
CA ARG A 131 22.69 -21.92 -16.03
C ARG A 131 23.57 -22.94 -15.32
N LYS A 132 23.03 -24.13 -15.06
CA LYS A 132 23.70 -25.23 -14.35
C LYS A 132 24.97 -25.77 -14.98
N ASP A 133 25.13 -25.60 -16.29
CA ASP A 133 26.24 -26.11 -17.11
C ASP A 133 27.47 -25.20 -17.08
N VAL A 134 27.32 -23.95 -16.64
CA VAL A 134 28.45 -23.00 -16.57
C VAL A 134 29.34 -23.30 -15.37
N VAL A 135 30.66 -23.38 -15.58
CA VAL A 135 31.60 -23.76 -14.51
C VAL A 135 31.84 -22.62 -13.52
N SER A 136 32.28 -21.45 -13.98
CA SER A 136 32.52 -20.24 -13.18
C SER A 136 32.85 -19.09 -14.13
N ASN A 137 32.59 -17.85 -13.71
CA ASN A 137 33.00 -16.63 -14.40
C ASN A 137 34.12 -15.87 -13.65
N ASN A 138 34.63 -16.39 -12.52
CA ASN A 138 35.51 -15.64 -11.60
C ASN A 138 36.88 -15.26 -12.20
N HIS A 139 37.28 -15.93 -13.29
CA HIS A 139 38.55 -15.68 -13.99
C HIS A 139 38.37 -14.95 -15.34
N GLN A 140 37.15 -14.48 -15.64
CA GLN A 140 36.85 -13.76 -16.86
C GLN A 140 36.79 -12.25 -16.57
N ASP A 141 37.24 -11.44 -17.51
CA ASP A 141 36.93 -10.00 -17.52
C ASP A 141 35.47 -9.86 -17.95
N ILE A 142 34.60 -9.61 -16.99
CA ILE A 142 33.15 -9.51 -17.20
C ILE A 142 32.78 -8.03 -17.29
N GLU A 143 32.11 -7.66 -18.37
CA GLU A 143 31.43 -6.36 -18.42
C GLU A 143 30.36 -6.30 -17.31
N PRO A 144 30.33 -5.24 -16.48
CA PRO A 144 29.34 -5.12 -15.43
C PRO A 144 27.92 -5.16 -15.99
N ASP A 145 27.03 -5.90 -15.33
CA ASP A 145 25.59 -5.85 -15.59
C ASP A 145 25.10 -4.40 -15.45
N ILE A 146 24.09 -4.00 -16.23
CA ILE A 146 23.43 -2.70 -16.02
C ILE A 146 22.19 -2.95 -15.16
N PHE A 147 22.09 -2.25 -14.02
CA PHE A 147 20.97 -2.40 -13.09
C PHE A 147 19.61 -2.17 -13.77
N GLY A 148 18.71 -3.14 -13.56
CA GLY A 148 17.36 -3.19 -14.15
C GLY A 148 17.34 -3.64 -15.61
N LEU A 149 18.45 -3.58 -16.34
CA LEU A 149 18.53 -4.02 -17.74
C LEU A 149 18.83 -5.51 -17.81
N TYR A 150 17.82 -6.28 -18.18
CA TYR A 150 17.94 -7.72 -18.39
C TYR A 150 16.97 -8.17 -19.49
N ASP A 151 17.43 -9.09 -20.33
CA ASP A 151 16.65 -9.68 -21.43
C ASP A 151 16.00 -8.62 -22.35
N GLY A 152 16.77 -7.60 -22.73
CA GLY A 152 16.32 -6.51 -23.60
C GLY A 152 15.35 -5.51 -22.98
N SER A 153 15.05 -5.61 -21.67
CA SER A 153 14.12 -4.71 -20.97
C SER A 153 14.78 -4.08 -19.73
N LYS A 154 14.61 -2.77 -19.54
CA LYS A 154 15.05 -2.07 -18.33
C LYS A 154 13.87 -1.88 -17.37
N LYS A 155 13.82 -2.66 -16.29
CA LYS A 155 12.73 -2.60 -15.29
C LYS A 155 13.30 -2.58 -13.87
N SER A 156 13.04 -1.49 -13.16
CA SER A 156 13.35 -1.31 -11.75
C SER A 156 12.25 -0.50 -11.09
N ASP A 157 12.01 -0.74 -9.80
CA ASP A 157 11.01 0.00 -9.04
C ASP A 157 11.49 0.27 -7.62
N ARG A 158 10.83 1.23 -6.95
CA ARG A 158 11.04 1.49 -5.52
C ARG A 158 10.69 0.25 -4.70
N GLY A 159 11.38 0.05 -3.59
CA GLY A 159 11.11 -1.03 -2.65
C GLY A 159 9.75 -0.94 -1.97
N TRP A 160 9.57 -1.77 -0.96
CA TRP A 160 8.46 -1.77 -0.02
C TRP A 160 9.07 -1.73 1.40
N LEU A 161 8.24 -1.46 2.40
CA LEU A 161 8.67 -1.43 3.80
C LEU A 161 9.08 -2.84 4.23
N THR A 162 10.36 -3.03 4.52
CA THR A 162 10.88 -4.30 5.02
C THR A 162 10.94 -4.31 6.54
N SER A 163 11.39 -3.21 7.14
CA SER A 163 11.61 -3.12 8.59
C SER A 163 11.46 -1.70 9.15
N GLU A 164 11.49 -0.70 8.28
CA GLU A 164 11.37 0.71 8.58
C GLU A 164 9.92 1.17 8.66
N THR A 165 9.69 2.26 9.38
CA THR A 165 8.42 2.97 9.41
C THR A 165 8.51 4.17 8.48
N LEU A 166 7.43 4.41 7.73
CA LEU A 166 7.28 5.59 6.90
C LEU A 166 6.21 6.49 7.50
N VAL A 167 6.52 7.78 7.65
CA VAL A 167 5.57 8.80 8.11
C VAL A 167 5.41 9.84 7.02
N GLN A 168 4.18 10.06 6.56
CA GLN A 168 3.85 11.15 5.67
C GLN A 168 3.22 12.31 6.44
N PHE A 169 3.64 13.54 6.13
CA PHE A 169 2.98 14.77 6.54
C PHE A 169 2.44 15.47 5.30
N LYS A 170 1.13 15.67 5.28
CA LYS A 170 0.37 16.20 4.15
C LYS A 170 -0.07 17.63 4.48
N LEU A 171 0.30 18.56 3.61
CA LEU A 171 -0.10 19.97 3.65
C LEU A 171 -1.02 20.25 2.46
N PHE A 172 -2.26 20.61 2.76
CA PHE A 172 -3.31 20.86 1.78
C PHE A 172 -3.97 22.22 2.06
N GLY A 173 -4.15 23.03 1.01
CA GLY A 173 -4.83 24.33 1.13
C GLY A 173 -4.14 25.26 2.13
N ASP A 174 -4.93 25.88 3.02
CA ASP A 174 -4.44 26.82 4.05
C ASP A 174 -3.85 26.11 5.29
N SER A 175 -3.01 25.08 5.07
CA SER A 175 -2.28 24.35 6.12
C SER A 175 -1.36 25.23 6.96
N VAL A 176 -0.87 26.34 6.40
CA VAL A 176 0.09 27.23 7.07
C VAL A 176 -0.53 28.62 7.18
N GLN A 177 -0.79 29.05 8.41
CA GLN A 177 -1.46 30.32 8.68
C GLN A 177 -0.55 31.21 9.51
N LEU A 178 -0.14 32.35 8.96
CA LEU A 178 0.66 33.36 9.66
C LEU A 178 -0.22 34.56 10.03
N TRP A 179 -0.08 35.06 11.27
CA TRP A 179 -0.99 36.08 11.82
C TRP A 179 -0.47 37.52 11.70
N LYS A 180 0.79 37.72 11.31
CA LYS A 180 1.38 39.07 11.21
C LYS A 180 1.30 39.59 9.78
N HIS A 181 0.78 40.81 9.60
CA HIS A 181 0.66 41.49 8.29
C HIS A 181 1.96 41.53 7.47
N LYS A 182 3.13 41.60 8.11
CA LYS A 182 4.43 41.57 7.40
C LYS A 182 4.71 40.28 6.60
N TYR A 183 3.92 39.24 6.82
CA TYR A 183 4.00 37.96 6.11
C TYR A 183 2.88 37.77 5.08
N GLU A 184 1.89 38.67 5.06
CA GLU A 184 0.72 38.58 4.20
C GLU A 184 1.12 38.64 2.72
N GLY A 185 0.59 37.71 1.91
CA GLY A 185 0.87 37.61 0.47
C GLY A 185 2.29 37.16 0.09
N ARG A 186 3.17 36.87 1.05
CA ARG A 186 4.53 36.42 0.79
C ARG A 186 4.63 34.89 0.74
N ARG A 187 5.44 34.37 -0.20
CA ARG A 187 5.68 32.93 -0.34
C ARG A 187 6.56 32.40 0.79
N ILE A 188 6.15 31.29 1.38
CA ILE A 188 6.85 30.58 2.46
C ILE A 188 7.47 29.33 1.87
N HIS A 189 8.71 29.04 2.25
CA HIS A 189 9.36 27.77 1.96
C HIS A 189 9.38 26.92 3.23
N ILE A 190 9.00 25.66 3.12
CA ILE A 190 8.87 24.75 4.25
C ILE A 190 9.87 23.62 4.12
N LYS A 191 10.60 23.38 5.19
CA LYS A 191 11.52 22.26 5.32
C LYS A 191 11.15 21.38 6.51
N LEU A 192 11.11 20.07 6.31
CA LEU A 192 10.89 19.11 7.39
C LEU A 192 12.17 18.32 7.69
N THR A 193 12.62 18.38 8.94
CA THR A 193 13.84 17.72 9.42
C THR A 193 13.50 16.78 10.58
N PRO A 194 13.67 15.45 10.43
CA PRO A 194 13.56 14.52 11.55
C PRO A 194 14.72 14.75 12.55
N LEU A 195 14.37 14.83 13.83
CA LEU A 195 15.29 15.04 14.95
C LEU A 195 15.17 13.87 15.92
N MET A 196 16.28 13.17 16.15
CA MET A 196 16.32 12.10 17.15
C MET A 196 16.31 12.71 18.55
N LEU A 197 15.37 12.28 19.38
CA LEU A 197 15.24 12.65 20.77
C LEU A 197 16.20 11.78 21.59
N SER A 198 17.32 12.35 22.03
CA SER A 198 18.23 11.67 22.96
C SER A 198 17.56 11.54 24.32
N LYS A 199 17.07 10.36 24.66
CA LYS A 199 16.84 9.99 26.07
C LYS A 199 18.18 9.65 26.72
N GLY A 200 19.04 10.64 26.89
CA GLY A 200 20.27 10.47 27.67
C GLY A 200 19.90 10.02 29.08
N LYS A 201 20.58 8.98 29.60
CA LYS A 201 20.65 8.82 31.06
C LYS A 201 21.28 10.11 31.58
N ILE A 202 20.54 10.90 32.35
CA ILE A 202 21.06 12.09 33.04
C ILE A 202 22.22 11.62 33.93
N GLN A 203 23.45 11.71 33.45
CA GLN A 203 24.60 11.79 34.34
C GLN A 203 24.61 13.21 34.88
N CYS A 204 24.73 13.36 36.20
CA CYS A 204 24.79 14.66 36.85
C CYS A 204 26.00 15.44 36.32
N VAL A 205 25.78 16.31 35.34
CA VAL A 205 26.76 17.30 34.89
C VAL A 205 26.66 18.51 35.83
N PRO A 206 27.78 19.14 36.25
CA PRO A 206 27.74 20.32 37.11
C PRO A 206 26.90 21.45 36.53
N GLU A 207 26.22 22.22 37.39
CA GLU A 207 25.21 23.25 37.07
C GLU A 207 25.64 24.35 36.06
N ALA A 208 26.92 24.42 35.68
CA ALA A 208 27.43 25.42 34.75
C ALA A 208 27.21 25.06 33.26
N ASP A 209 27.05 23.77 32.92
CA ASP A 209 26.92 23.31 31.52
C ASP A 209 25.45 23.07 31.09
N ILE A 210 24.49 23.33 31.98
CA ILE A 210 23.03 23.10 31.73
C ILE A 210 22.43 24.17 30.79
N LEU A 211 23.14 25.27 30.55
CA LEU A 211 22.62 26.44 29.82
C LEU A 211 22.76 26.37 28.29
N GLU A 212 23.41 25.35 27.73
CA GLU A 212 23.60 25.16 26.28
C GLU A 212 22.85 23.94 25.71
N GLU A 213 21.64 23.62 26.20
CA GLU A 213 20.73 22.68 25.51
C GLU A 213 20.08 23.32 24.26
N SER A 214 20.84 24.03 23.44
CA SER A 214 20.46 24.20 22.04
C SER A 214 20.96 22.95 21.31
N ILE A 215 20.06 22.19 20.69
CA ILE A 215 20.44 21.13 19.75
C ILE A 215 21.22 21.80 18.63
N ASP A 216 22.55 21.79 18.74
CA ASP A 216 23.42 22.40 17.76
C ASP A 216 23.32 21.55 16.49
N MET A 217 23.03 22.15 15.33
CA MET A 217 22.80 21.40 14.08
C MET A 217 24.03 20.57 13.65
N LYS A 218 25.19 20.79 14.27
CA LYS A 218 26.42 20.00 14.06
C LYS A 218 26.42 18.66 14.82
N ASP A 219 25.73 18.55 15.95
CA ASP A 219 25.63 17.29 16.71
C ASP A 219 24.66 16.28 16.06
N VAL A 220 23.89 16.74 15.07
CA VAL A 220 23.01 15.87 14.27
C VAL A 220 23.81 15.10 13.19
N THR A 221 24.95 15.64 12.75
CA THR A 221 25.72 15.12 11.60
C THR A 221 26.79 14.06 11.94
N GLU A 222 27.20 13.89 13.19
CA GLU A 222 28.39 13.08 13.52
C GLU A 222 28.13 11.64 14.03
N GLU A 223 26.88 11.20 14.14
CA GLU A 223 26.59 9.79 14.50
C GLU A 223 26.18 8.96 13.28
N ALA A 224 27.06 8.05 12.86
CA ALA A 224 26.94 7.14 11.73
C ALA A 224 25.72 6.17 11.76
N ASP A 225 24.92 6.23 12.83
CA ASP A 225 23.87 5.26 13.17
C ASP A 225 22.45 5.77 12.87
N ARG A 226 22.34 6.92 12.19
CA ARG A 226 21.11 7.70 12.05
C ARG A 226 20.67 7.79 10.59
N TRP A 227 20.04 6.72 10.08
CA TRP A 227 19.41 6.77 8.76
C TRP A 227 17.97 7.29 8.86
N SER A 228 17.75 8.48 8.31
CA SER A 228 16.42 8.97 7.98
C SER A 228 16.44 9.59 6.60
N VAL A 229 15.43 9.28 5.78
CA VAL A 229 15.32 9.84 4.44
C VAL A 229 14.03 10.63 4.36
N THR A 230 14.17 11.94 4.18
CA THR A 230 13.05 12.83 3.91
C THR A 230 12.97 13.12 2.42
N GLU A 231 11.87 12.68 1.83
CA GLU A 231 11.47 13.01 0.47
C GLU A 231 10.26 13.95 0.49
N ILE A 232 10.13 14.79 -0.53
CA ILE A 232 9.01 15.69 -0.72
C ILE A 232 8.45 15.49 -2.12
N ALA A 233 7.12 15.43 -2.22
CA ALA A 233 6.38 15.54 -3.46
C ALA A 233 5.47 16.77 -3.37
N VAL A 234 5.46 17.57 -4.43
CA VAL A 234 4.47 18.63 -4.64
C VAL A 234 3.64 18.17 -5.81
N MET A 235 2.35 17.91 -5.62
CA MET A 235 1.46 17.47 -6.69
C MET A 235 0.77 18.69 -7.30
N ASN A 236 1.25 19.10 -8.46
CA ASN A 236 0.67 20.15 -9.31
C ASN A 236 0.82 19.78 -10.79
N GLU A 237 0.58 20.72 -11.70
CA GLU A 237 0.64 20.47 -13.15
C GLU A 237 2.06 20.14 -13.66
N THR A 238 3.10 20.51 -12.91
CA THR A 238 4.51 20.45 -13.38
C THR A 238 5.37 19.43 -12.64
N GLU A 239 5.00 19.06 -11.42
CA GLU A 239 5.73 18.14 -10.56
C GLU A 239 4.74 17.28 -9.76
N TRP A 240 5.19 16.08 -9.39
CA TRP A 240 4.43 15.12 -8.58
C TRP A 240 5.34 14.06 -7.93
N GLU A 241 6.53 13.84 -8.47
CA GLU A 241 7.45 12.82 -7.98
C GLU A 241 8.07 13.18 -6.62
N PHE A 242 8.22 12.16 -5.76
CA PHE A 242 9.03 12.30 -4.55
C PHE A 242 10.50 12.47 -4.89
N ARG A 243 11.11 13.52 -4.32
CA ARG A 243 12.52 13.86 -4.45
C ARG A 243 13.11 14.16 -3.09
N ARG A 244 14.44 14.03 -2.95
CA ARG A 244 15.12 14.51 -1.74
C ARG A 244 14.90 16.00 -1.60
N GLN A 245 14.61 16.41 -0.37
CA GLN A 245 14.32 17.79 -0.05
C GLN A 245 15.54 18.70 -0.19
N GLU A 246 15.31 19.92 -0.68
CA GLU A 246 16.35 20.95 -0.84
C GLU A 246 16.78 21.57 0.50
N GLN A 247 17.92 22.28 0.51
CA GLN A 247 18.51 22.86 1.72
C GLN A 247 17.55 23.78 2.48
N PHE A 248 16.74 24.57 1.77
CA PHE A 248 15.76 25.52 2.32
C PHE A 248 14.30 25.05 2.14
N GLY A 249 14.12 23.76 1.89
CA GLY A 249 12.80 23.18 1.68
C GLY A 249 12.16 23.64 0.37
N ARG A 250 10.83 23.67 0.33
CA ARG A 250 10.07 23.94 -0.90
C ARG A 250 9.04 25.04 -0.70
N ALA A 251 8.86 25.90 -1.71
CA ALA A 251 7.82 26.92 -1.71
C ALA A 251 6.43 26.29 -1.64
N CYS A 252 5.58 26.80 -0.75
CA CYS A 252 4.18 26.39 -0.63
C CYS A 252 3.27 27.38 -1.34
N ASN A 253 2.51 26.90 -2.33
CA ASN A 253 1.37 27.63 -2.88
C ASN A 253 0.06 27.08 -2.30
N ARG A 254 -1.01 27.89 -2.36
CA ARG A 254 -2.32 27.50 -1.79
C ARG A 254 -2.96 26.32 -2.49
N ASP A 255 -2.71 26.17 -3.79
CA ASP A 255 -3.31 25.12 -4.62
C ASP A 255 -2.45 23.85 -4.67
N ASP A 256 -1.24 23.89 -4.09
CA ASP A 256 -0.33 22.74 -4.09
C ASP A 256 -0.76 21.69 -3.04
N CYS A 257 -0.66 20.42 -3.42
CA CYS A 257 -0.72 19.31 -2.49
C CYS A 257 0.69 18.85 -2.15
N ILE A 258 1.19 19.20 -0.97
CA ILE A 258 2.57 18.90 -0.55
C ILE A 258 2.56 17.71 0.41
N ILE A 259 3.36 16.70 0.09
CA ILE A 259 3.53 15.51 0.94
C ILE A 259 5.01 15.37 1.26
N PHE A 260 5.35 15.49 2.54
CA PHE A 260 6.64 15.03 3.06
C PHE A 260 6.51 13.57 3.40
N SER A 261 7.51 12.77 3.04
CA SER A 261 7.59 11.34 3.35
C SER A 261 8.93 11.09 4.03
N VAL A 262 8.89 10.67 5.29
CA VAL A 262 10.06 10.37 6.09
C VAL A 262 10.14 8.87 6.32
N SER A 263 11.23 8.24 5.92
CA SER A 263 11.53 6.84 6.25
C SER A 263 12.54 6.79 7.39
N MET A 264 12.25 6.03 8.46
CA MET A 264 13.16 5.86 9.59
C MET A 264 12.86 4.60 10.41
N HIS A 265 13.78 4.25 11.31
CA HIS A 265 13.50 3.34 12.42
C HIS A 265 13.09 4.13 13.68
N CYS A 266 12.42 3.45 14.62
CA CYS A 266 12.12 3.98 15.97
C CYS A 266 11.35 5.31 16.00
N ILE A 267 10.15 5.35 15.41
CA ILE A 267 9.26 6.53 15.38
C ILE A 267 9.07 7.22 16.75
N GLU A 268 9.06 6.46 17.85
CA GLU A 268 8.86 6.97 19.22
C GLU A 268 9.99 7.89 19.71
N SER A 269 11.14 7.82 19.05
CA SER A 269 12.33 8.61 19.37
C SER A 269 12.58 9.74 18.38
N VAL A 270 11.69 10.00 17.42
CA VAL A 270 11.93 10.99 16.36
C VAL A 270 10.89 12.11 16.41
N ALA A 271 11.32 13.31 16.79
CA ALA A 271 10.54 14.53 16.58
C ALA A 271 10.72 15.04 15.15
N TYR A 272 9.77 15.82 14.63
CA TYR A 272 9.83 16.40 13.30
C TYR A 272 9.82 17.91 13.43
N MET A 273 10.94 18.54 13.09
CA MET A 273 11.06 19.99 13.05
C MET A 273 10.67 20.49 11.67
N VAL A 274 9.72 21.42 11.62
CA VAL A 274 9.28 22.08 10.40
C VAL A 274 9.79 23.51 10.43
N ASP A 275 10.77 23.82 9.59
CA ASP A 275 11.34 25.15 9.43
C ASP A 275 10.64 25.93 8.32
N TYR A 276 10.48 27.24 8.55
CA TYR A 276 9.85 28.15 7.61
C TYR A 276 10.87 29.22 7.17
N TYR A 277 11.04 29.36 5.86
CA TYR A 277 11.94 30.33 5.25
C TYR A 277 11.18 31.29 4.33
N MET A 278 11.67 32.52 4.23
CA MET A 278 11.10 33.56 3.35
C MET A 278 12.21 34.39 2.70
N TYR A 279 12.13 34.56 1.39
CA TYR A 279 13.01 35.45 0.65
C TYR A 279 12.65 36.92 0.92
N SER A 280 13.68 37.77 1.05
CA SER A 280 13.50 39.22 1.14
C SER A 280 12.75 39.75 -0.09
N SER A 281 11.96 40.83 0.07
CA SER A 281 11.31 41.51 -1.05
C SER A 281 12.30 42.13 -2.04
N HIS A 282 13.55 42.31 -1.61
CA HIS A 282 14.66 42.82 -2.42
C HIS A 282 15.69 41.74 -2.74
N ALA A 283 15.36 40.46 -2.54
CA ALA A 283 16.29 39.36 -2.80
C ALA A 283 16.69 39.36 -4.29
N VAL A 284 18.00 39.32 -4.53
CA VAL A 284 18.56 39.12 -5.86
C VAL A 284 18.67 37.60 -6.11
N GLU A 285 18.77 37.21 -7.37
CA GLU A 285 19.03 35.82 -7.76
C GLU A 285 20.26 35.28 -7.00
N ASN A 286 20.08 34.20 -6.23
CA ASN A 286 21.02 33.54 -5.31
C ASN A 286 21.08 34.03 -3.84
N ASP A 287 20.31 35.03 -3.41
CA ASP A 287 20.25 35.36 -1.98
C ASP A 287 19.55 34.25 -1.18
N PRO A 288 20.14 33.74 -0.08
CA PRO A 288 19.48 32.71 0.73
C PRO A 288 18.23 33.27 1.44
N PRO A 289 17.18 32.46 1.62
CA PRO A 289 16.00 32.92 2.32
C PRO A 289 16.24 33.07 3.82
N SER A 290 15.54 34.01 4.45
CA SER A 290 15.61 34.21 5.89
C SER A 290 14.74 33.19 6.62
N HIS A 291 15.28 32.53 7.64
CA HIS A 291 14.51 31.70 8.57
C HIS A 291 13.59 32.57 9.43
N ILE A 292 12.29 32.27 9.43
CA ILE A 292 11.28 33.07 10.13
C ILE A 292 10.72 32.42 11.39
N GLY A 293 10.90 31.10 11.54
CA GLY A 293 10.44 30.32 12.67
C GLY A 293 10.44 28.83 12.40
N SER A 294 10.03 28.07 13.42
CA SER A 294 9.97 26.61 13.39
C SER A 294 8.73 26.09 14.15
N SER A 295 8.29 24.88 13.80
CA SER A 295 7.30 24.09 14.51
C SER A 295 7.88 22.72 14.85
N TYR A 296 7.41 22.12 15.94
CA TYR A 296 7.82 20.77 16.34
C TYR A 296 6.60 19.87 16.41
N ILE A 297 6.65 18.75 15.68
CA ILE A 297 5.67 17.68 15.76
C ILE A 297 6.32 16.53 16.53
N LEU A 298 5.71 16.16 17.65
CA LEU A 298 6.24 15.09 18.52
C LEU A 298 5.58 13.75 18.18
N PRO A 299 6.26 12.60 18.39
CA PRO A 299 5.68 11.28 18.22
C PRO A 299 4.36 11.08 18.96
N SER A 300 4.24 11.65 20.16
CA SER A 300 3.05 11.57 21.01
C SER A 300 1.80 12.21 20.40
N MET A 301 1.96 13.05 19.38
CA MET A 301 0.85 13.66 18.63
C MET A 301 0.26 12.70 17.57
N MET A 302 0.94 11.60 17.26
CA MET A 302 0.52 10.59 16.28
C MET A 302 0.03 9.33 17.00
N THR A 303 -1.21 9.36 17.48
CA THR A 303 -1.78 8.27 18.30
C THR A 303 -2.33 7.09 17.48
N SER A 304 -2.62 7.31 16.20
CA SER A 304 -3.19 6.32 15.27
C SER A 304 -2.34 6.26 14.00
N SER A 305 -2.66 5.32 13.09
CA SER A 305 -1.99 5.27 11.78
C SER A 305 -2.29 6.47 10.89
N GLU A 306 -3.41 7.16 11.09
CA GLU A 306 -3.71 8.42 10.41
C GLU A 306 -4.35 9.41 11.36
N GLY A 307 -4.27 10.69 11.04
CA GLY A 307 -4.92 11.74 11.81
C GLY A 307 -4.47 13.13 11.39
N GLN A 308 -4.83 14.12 12.19
CA GLN A 308 -4.48 15.52 11.98
C GLN A 308 -3.80 16.06 13.23
N THR A 309 -2.77 16.89 13.05
CA THR A 309 -2.12 17.63 14.13
C THR A 309 -2.04 19.12 13.81
N ILE A 310 -2.18 19.94 14.85
CA ILE A 310 -2.08 21.39 14.79
C ILE A 310 -1.00 21.83 15.78
N VAL A 311 0.03 22.50 15.27
CA VAL A 311 1.17 22.97 16.06
C VAL A 311 1.44 24.45 15.83
N PRO A 312 1.87 25.22 16.85
CA PRO A 312 2.20 26.62 16.68
C PRO A 312 3.47 26.80 15.82
N ILE A 313 3.52 27.89 15.07
CA ILE A 313 4.73 28.36 14.39
C ILE A 313 5.41 29.38 15.30
N THR A 314 6.60 29.06 15.77
CA THR A 314 7.35 29.87 16.73
C THR A 314 8.48 30.60 16.03
N SER A 315 8.51 31.94 16.13
CA SER A 315 9.58 32.75 15.54
C SER A 315 10.91 32.57 16.26
N ASN A 316 11.99 33.06 15.64
CA ASN A 316 13.36 33.06 16.21
C ASN A 316 13.49 33.87 17.51
N LYS A 317 12.45 34.63 17.88
CA LYS A 317 12.34 35.34 19.17
C LYS A 317 11.42 34.62 20.15
N HIS A 318 11.09 33.35 19.91
CA HIS A 318 10.19 32.51 20.72
C HIS A 318 8.75 33.03 20.86
N HIS A 319 8.28 33.86 19.92
CA HIS A 319 6.88 34.30 19.88
C HIS A 319 6.08 33.49 18.87
N PRO A 320 4.83 33.09 19.17
CA PRO A 320 3.96 32.47 18.18
C PRO A 320 3.64 33.48 17.08
N ILE A 321 3.80 33.07 15.83
CA ILE A 321 3.56 33.89 14.64
C ILE A 321 2.50 33.28 13.70
N GLY A 322 2.00 32.10 14.04
CA GLY A 322 1.07 31.36 13.21
C GLY A 322 0.82 29.95 13.73
N GLN A 323 0.17 29.14 12.91
CA GLN A 323 -0.06 27.72 13.14
C GLN A 323 0.14 26.91 11.86
N LEU A 324 0.57 25.66 12.05
CA LEU A 324 0.64 24.62 11.04
C LEU A 324 -0.42 23.57 11.36
N GLN A 325 -1.27 23.29 10.39
CA GLN A 325 -2.18 22.16 10.38
C GLN A 325 -1.71 21.17 9.32
N CYS A 326 -1.44 19.94 9.73
CA CYS A 326 -1.01 18.88 8.82
C CYS A 326 -1.72 17.57 9.12
N ASP A 327 -2.06 16.84 8.07
CA ASP A 327 -2.56 15.47 8.18
C ASP A 327 -1.36 14.53 8.14
N TYR A 328 -1.38 13.48 8.96
CA TYR A 328 -0.30 12.51 9.01
C TYR A 328 -0.78 11.11 8.60
N LEU A 329 0.16 10.29 8.11
CA LEU A 329 -0.02 8.87 7.84
C LEU A 329 1.24 8.13 8.32
N VAL A 330 1.08 7.15 9.20
CA VAL A 330 2.13 6.27 9.71
C VAL A 330 1.93 4.88 9.11
N VAL A 331 2.91 4.40 8.34
CA VAL A 331 2.88 3.09 7.68
C VAL A 331 4.00 2.22 8.22
N ARG A 332 3.64 1.02 8.66
CA ARG A 332 4.57 0.00 9.16
C ARG A 332 4.59 -1.22 8.24
N PRO A 333 5.67 -2.02 8.21
CA PRO A 333 5.69 -3.31 7.52
C PRO A 333 4.59 -4.24 8.05
N ILE A 334 4.23 -5.25 7.27
CA ILE A 334 3.23 -6.25 7.69
C ILE A 334 3.79 -7.08 8.84
N THR A 335 3.06 -7.14 9.96
CA THR A 335 3.54 -7.88 11.13
C THR A 335 3.51 -9.39 10.88
N GLY A 336 4.63 -10.08 10.93
CA GLY A 336 4.68 -11.56 10.81
C GLY A 336 4.48 -12.09 9.39
N TYR A 337 4.68 -11.26 8.37
CA TYR A 337 4.75 -11.68 6.98
C TYR A 337 5.85 -10.90 6.26
N GLU A 338 6.74 -11.60 5.57
CA GLU A 338 7.81 -11.00 4.78
C GLU A 338 7.57 -11.26 3.30
N CYS A 339 7.58 -10.20 2.49
CA CYS A 339 7.55 -10.35 1.04
C CYS A 339 8.93 -10.79 0.54
N ASP A 340 8.97 -11.74 -0.39
CA ASP A 340 10.20 -12.13 -1.07
C ASP A 340 10.43 -11.33 -2.37
N MET A 341 11.61 -11.51 -2.97
CA MET A 341 12.04 -10.83 -4.20
C MET A 341 11.94 -11.71 -5.45
N SER A 342 11.24 -12.84 -5.38
CA SER A 342 11.20 -13.80 -6.50
C SER A 342 10.43 -13.24 -7.70
N VAL A 343 9.22 -12.71 -7.45
CA VAL A 343 8.27 -12.26 -8.46
C VAL A 343 7.54 -11.00 -7.99
N SER A 344 7.34 -10.06 -8.92
CA SER A 344 6.46 -8.92 -8.73
C SER A 344 5.59 -8.69 -9.95
N TYR A 345 4.32 -8.40 -9.72
CA TYR A 345 3.36 -7.92 -10.71
C TYR A 345 2.94 -6.47 -10.46
N SER A 346 3.54 -5.78 -9.47
CA SER A 346 3.07 -4.48 -8.97
C SER A 346 2.93 -3.41 -10.05
N ARG A 347 3.81 -3.46 -11.07
CA ARG A 347 3.86 -2.55 -12.22
C ARG A 347 3.80 -3.27 -13.56
N ILE A 348 3.37 -4.54 -13.59
CA ILE A 348 3.30 -5.31 -14.83
C ILE A 348 1.90 -5.17 -15.43
N TRP A 349 1.87 -4.71 -16.68
CA TRP A 349 0.70 -4.75 -17.53
C TRP A 349 1.11 -5.22 -18.92
N GLU A 350 0.54 -6.31 -19.40
CA GLU A 350 0.85 -6.81 -20.75
C GLU A 350 0.17 -5.94 -21.80
N LYS A 351 0.88 -5.67 -22.90
CA LYS A 351 0.34 -4.83 -24.00
C LYS A 351 -0.91 -5.43 -24.63
N THR A 352 -1.08 -6.75 -24.54
CA THR A 352 -2.24 -7.49 -25.05
C THR A 352 -3.46 -7.40 -24.14
N TRP A 353 -3.30 -6.95 -22.88
CA TRP A 353 -4.42 -6.79 -21.95
C TRP A 353 -5.09 -5.43 -22.18
N GLN A 354 -6.09 -5.43 -23.05
CA GLN A 354 -6.84 -4.24 -23.45
C GLN A 354 -8.33 -4.56 -23.45
N GLY A 355 -9.14 -3.62 -22.95
CA GLY A 355 -10.59 -3.78 -22.87
C GLY A 355 -11.04 -5.04 -22.12
N LEU A 356 -10.37 -5.37 -21.00
CA LEU A 356 -10.75 -6.50 -20.15
C LEU A 356 -12.16 -6.31 -19.60
N ASP A 357 -12.89 -7.42 -19.47
CA ASP A 357 -14.26 -7.45 -18.98
C ASP A 357 -14.28 -7.84 -17.49
N VAL A 358 -14.66 -6.90 -16.62
CA VAL A 358 -14.57 -7.05 -15.16
C VAL A 358 -15.95 -7.04 -14.51
N GLY A 359 -16.25 -8.08 -13.73
CA GLY A 359 -17.58 -8.33 -13.22
C GLY A 359 -17.79 -7.60 -11.91
N HIS A 360 -18.60 -6.54 -11.93
CA HIS A 360 -18.87 -5.71 -10.76
C HIS A 360 -19.58 -6.53 -9.69
N ARG A 361 -19.00 -6.70 -8.51
CA ARG A 361 -19.55 -7.54 -7.42
C ARG A 361 -19.96 -8.95 -7.88
N GLY A 362 -19.30 -9.47 -8.91
CA GLY A 362 -19.72 -10.63 -9.70
C GLY A 362 -20.63 -10.26 -10.89
N LEU A 363 -21.90 -10.68 -10.86
CA LEU A 363 -22.91 -10.41 -11.89
C LEU A 363 -23.63 -9.06 -11.71
N GLY A 364 -23.05 -8.16 -10.94
CA GLY A 364 -23.55 -6.81 -10.77
C GLY A 364 -24.36 -6.54 -9.52
N THR A 365 -24.80 -5.29 -9.46
CA THR A 365 -25.56 -4.72 -8.35
C THR A 365 -26.94 -5.36 -8.24
N SER A 366 -27.31 -5.78 -7.04
CA SER A 366 -28.60 -6.40 -6.70
C SER A 366 -29.72 -5.39 -6.43
N PHE A 367 -29.35 -4.13 -6.18
CA PHE A 367 -30.26 -3.09 -5.70
C PHE A 367 -30.08 -1.77 -6.46
N LYS A 368 -30.86 -1.60 -7.52
CA LYS A 368 -31.05 -0.32 -8.24
C LYS A 368 -32.51 0.11 -8.17
N LEU A 369 -32.77 1.38 -8.53
CA LEU A 369 -34.11 1.95 -8.60
C LEU A 369 -35.04 1.17 -9.55
N GLU A 370 -34.50 0.61 -10.64
CA GLU A 370 -35.26 -0.24 -11.57
C GLU A 370 -34.91 -1.72 -11.41
N VAL A 371 -35.94 -2.54 -11.17
CA VAL A 371 -35.79 -4.00 -10.96
C VAL A 371 -35.13 -4.68 -12.16
N ALA A 372 -35.44 -4.24 -13.39
CA ALA A 372 -34.88 -4.79 -14.62
C ALA A 372 -33.36 -4.55 -14.78
N GLU A 373 -32.78 -3.64 -14.00
CA GLU A 373 -31.36 -3.28 -14.08
C GLU A 373 -30.49 -4.04 -13.08
N CYS A 374 -31.07 -4.81 -12.18
CA CYS A 374 -30.31 -5.51 -11.14
C CYS A 374 -30.01 -6.97 -11.50
N ALA A 375 -28.99 -7.52 -10.86
CA ALA A 375 -28.59 -8.91 -11.01
C ALA A 375 -29.65 -9.89 -10.47
N ASP A 376 -29.74 -11.07 -11.10
CA ASP A 376 -30.60 -12.18 -10.65
C ASP A 376 -30.01 -12.94 -9.46
N VAL A 377 -28.70 -12.78 -9.21
CA VAL A 377 -27.98 -13.35 -8.07
C VAL A 377 -27.50 -12.21 -7.16
N ARG A 378 -27.56 -12.43 -5.85
CA ARG A 378 -27.13 -11.44 -4.86
C ARG A 378 -25.66 -11.08 -5.06
N GLU A 379 -25.37 -9.80 -5.10
CA GLU A 379 -24.03 -9.22 -5.26
C GLU A 379 -23.08 -9.65 -4.15
N ASN A 380 -21.77 -9.67 -4.43
CA ASN A 380 -20.73 -10.03 -3.44
C ASN A 380 -20.96 -11.43 -2.78
N THR A 381 -21.60 -12.36 -3.50
CA THR A 381 -21.75 -13.77 -3.11
C THR A 381 -20.87 -14.70 -3.93
N ILE A 382 -20.54 -15.89 -3.42
CA ILE A 382 -19.73 -16.87 -4.17
C ILE A 382 -20.41 -17.26 -5.49
N ALA A 383 -21.74 -17.43 -5.48
CA ALA A 383 -22.53 -17.71 -6.68
C ALA A 383 -22.43 -16.59 -7.71
N SER A 384 -22.56 -15.32 -7.31
CA SER A 384 -22.43 -14.17 -8.21
C SER A 384 -21.05 -14.13 -8.88
N LEU A 385 -19.99 -14.36 -8.11
CA LEU A 385 -18.62 -14.36 -8.63
C LEU A 385 -18.36 -15.54 -9.58
N LYS A 386 -18.83 -16.75 -9.24
CA LYS A 386 -18.70 -17.93 -10.12
C LYS A 386 -19.47 -17.77 -11.43
N ASN A 387 -20.64 -17.15 -11.38
CA ASN A 387 -21.45 -16.94 -12.56
C ASN A 387 -20.83 -15.90 -13.51
N ALA A 388 -20.26 -14.82 -12.97
CA ALA A 388 -19.50 -13.86 -13.78
C ALA A 388 -18.28 -14.51 -14.45
N ALA A 389 -17.53 -15.33 -13.72
CA ALA A 389 -16.43 -16.10 -14.30
C ALA A 389 -16.92 -17.04 -15.41
N SER A 390 -18.04 -17.74 -15.19
CA SER A 390 -18.63 -18.65 -16.19
C SER A 390 -19.18 -17.91 -17.42
N ALA A 391 -19.56 -16.64 -17.27
CA ALA A 391 -20.00 -15.76 -18.35
C ALA A 391 -18.84 -15.15 -19.16
N GLY A 392 -17.58 -15.48 -18.81
CA GLY A 392 -16.40 -15.05 -19.55
C GLY A 392 -15.75 -13.77 -19.03
N ALA A 393 -16.01 -13.36 -17.79
CA ALA A 393 -15.26 -12.30 -17.14
C ALA A 393 -13.75 -12.62 -17.12
N ASP A 394 -12.91 -11.62 -17.35
CA ASP A 394 -11.45 -11.73 -17.16
C ASP A 394 -11.08 -11.58 -15.68
N LEU A 395 -11.79 -10.69 -14.99
CA LEU A 395 -11.70 -10.50 -13.56
C LEU A 395 -13.09 -10.39 -12.92
N VAL A 396 -13.19 -10.73 -11.65
CA VAL A 396 -14.33 -10.36 -10.80
C VAL A 396 -13.90 -9.33 -9.78
N GLU A 397 -14.70 -8.28 -9.63
CA GLU A 397 -14.53 -7.23 -8.65
C GLU A 397 -15.46 -7.50 -7.45
N PHE A 398 -15.00 -7.16 -6.24
CA PHE A 398 -15.81 -7.21 -5.03
C PHE A 398 -15.21 -6.35 -3.90
N ASP A 399 -16.09 -5.90 -3.01
CA ASP A 399 -15.73 -5.08 -1.84
C ASP A 399 -15.37 -5.93 -0.63
N VAL A 400 -14.27 -5.60 0.04
CA VAL A 400 -13.85 -6.24 1.29
C VAL A 400 -13.89 -5.24 2.44
N GLN A 401 -14.53 -5.64 3.54
CA GLN A 401 -14.45 -4.95 4.83
C GLN A 401 -14.29 -5.91 6.01
N LEU A 402 -13.92 -5.39 7.18
CA LEU A 402 -13.75 -6.20 8.40
C LEU A 402 -15.01 -6.24 9.25
N SER A 403 -15.39 -7.44 9.70
CA SER A 403 -16.34 -7.65 10.79
C SER A 403 -15.76 -7.22 12.14
N LYS A 404 -16.60 -7.20 13.19
CA LYS A 404 -16.20 -6.88 14.57
C LYS A 404 -15.09 -7.78 15.12
N ASP A 405 -15.12 -9.05 14.76
CA ASP A 405 -14.15 -10.08 15.13
C ASP A 405 -12.98 -10.18 14.14
N LEU A 406 -12.77 -9.13 13.34
CA LEU A 406 -11.61 -8.93 12.47
C LEU A 406 -11.52 -9.94 11.32
N VAL A 407 -12.67 -10.40 10.81
CA VAL A 407 -12.72 -11.28 9.64
C VAL A 407 -13.02 -10.46 8.38
N PRO A 408 -12.21 -10.57 7.31
CA PRO A 408 -12.52 -9.95 6.02
C PRO A 408 -13.74 -10.61 5.38
N VAL A 409 -14.80 -9.82 5.18
CA VAL A 409 -16.06 -10.21 4.56
C VAL A 409 -16.29 -9.43 3.27
N LEU A 410 -16.94 -10.09 2.30
CA LEU A 410 -17.35 -9.47 1.05
C LEU A 410 -18.71 -8.78 1.24
N TYR A 411 -18.71 -7.45 1.20
CA TYR A 411 -19.93 -6.63 1.30
C TYR A 411 -19.63 -5.17 0.97
N HIS A 412 -20.53 -4.52 0.22
CA HIS A 412 -20.33 -3.16 -0.29
C HIS A 412 -20.64 -2.05 0.73
N ASP A 413 -21.84 -2.09 1.35
CA ASP A 413 -22.30 -0.98 2.19
C ASP A 413 -21.64 -0.97 3.57
N PHE A 414 -21.49 0.19 4.19
CA PHE A 414 -20.97 0.28 5.57
C PHE A 414 -21.97 -0.19 6.63
N HIS A 415 -23.25 -0.23 6.29
CA HIS A 415 -24.35 -0.56 7.19
C HIS A 415 -25.21 -1.68 6.62
N VAL A 416 -25.87 -2.38 7.53
CA VAL A 416 -26.85 -3.41 7.23
C VAL A 416 -28.16 -3.12 7.97
N CYS A 417 -29.28 -3.61 7.45
CA CYS A 417 -30.58 -3.50 8.11
C CYS A 417 -30.98 -4.82 8.77
N ILE A 418 -31.34 -4.77 10.06
CA ILE A 418 -31.83 -5.95 10.80
C ILE A 418 -33.29 -5.74 11.22
N ALA A 419 -34.12 -6.74 10.98
CA ALA A 419 -35.50 -6.75 11.46
C ALA A 419 -35.55 -7.05 12.97
N MET A 420 -36.12 -6.15 13.76
CA MET A 420 -36.29 -6.31 15.22
C MET A 420 -37.49 -7.20 15.60
N LYS A 421 -38.37 -7.55 14.66
CA LYS A 421 -39.56 -8.37 14.91
C LYS A 421 -39.79 -9.37 13.77
N HIS A 422 -40.16 -10.60 14.12
CA HIS A 422 -40.68 -11.57 13.14
C HIS A 422 -42.14 -11.22 12.80
N LYS A 423 -42.35 -10.37 11.78
CA LYS A 423 -43.67 -10.07 11.22
C LYS A 423 -43.66 -10.28 9.70
N LYS A 424 -44.78 -10.72 9.13
CA LYS A 424 -44.97 -10.83 7.67
C LYS A 424 -44.88 -9.47 6.94
N HIS A 425 -45.12 -8.37 7.67
CA HIS A 425 -44.95 -7.00 7.18
C HIS A 425 -44.15 -6.22 8.23
N LEU A 426 -42.95 -5.78 7.85
CA LEU A 426 -42.06 -4.96 8.67
C LEU A 426 -42.34 -3.47 8.41
N GLY A 427 -42.53 -2.68 9.47
CA GLY A 427 -42.56 -1.21 9.37
C GLY A 427 -41.15 -0.61 9.48
N GLU A 428 -40.95 0.64 9.09
CA GLU A 428 -39.66 1.35 9.21
C GLU A 428 -39.10 1.34 10.65
N HIS A 429 -39.97 1.52 11.65
CA HIS A 429 -39.59 1.45 13.06
C HIS A 429 -39.25 0.04 13.56
N ASP A 430 -39.46 -0.99 12.75
CA ASP A 430 -39.12 -2.38 13.06
C ASP A 430 -37.74 -2.78 12.46
N MET A 431 -37.05 -1.88 11.74
CA MET A 431 -35.73 -2.12 11.15
C MET A 431 -34.65 -1.28 11.85
N LEU A 432 -33.50 -1.89 12.13
CA LEU A 432 -32.34 -1.23 12.73
C LEU A 432 -31.17 -1.20 11.74
N GLU A 433 -30.69 0.00 11.41
CA GLU A 433 -29.42 0.15 10.69
C GLU A 433 -28.25 -0.06 11.67
N LEU A 434 -27.39 -1.02 11.38
CA LEU A 434 -26.19 -1.33 12.17
C LEU A 434 -24.94 -1.31 11.28
N PRO A 435 -23.82 -0.72 11.72
CA PRO A 435 -22.56 -0.82 10.99
C PRO A 435 -22.05 -2.26 10.94
N VAL A 436 -21.52 -2.70 9.80
CA VAL A 436 -20.95 -4.05 9.62
C VAL A 436 -19.83 -4.33 10.63
N LYS A 437 -18.98 -3.33 10.86
CA LYS A 437 -17.90 -3.35 11.86
C LYS A 437 -18.34 -3.64 13.29
N ASP A 438 -19.63 -3.51 13.61
CA ASP A 438 -20.18 -3.73 14.95
C ASP A 438 -20.81 -5.13 15.11
N LEU A 439 -20.78 -5.95 14.07
CA LEU A 439 -21.31 -7.32 14.03
C LEU A 439 -20.17 -8.33 13.79
N THR A 440 -20.18 -9.45 14.52
CA THR A 440 -19.25 -10.57 14.24
C THR A 440 -19.64 -11.27 12.94
N LEU A 441 -18.73 -12.04 12.34
CA LEU A 441 -19.05 -12.86 11.17
C LEU A 441 -20.27 -13.76 11.44
N GLU A 442 -20.30 -14.42 12.59
CA GLU A 442 -21.41 -15.28 13.00
C GLU A 442 -22.74 -14.51 13.00
N GLN A 443 -22.75 -13.28 13.53
CA GLN A 443 -23.94 -12.44 13.54
C GLN A 443 -24.35 -12.02 12.13
N LEU A 444 -23.40 -11.66 11.27
CA LEU A 444 -23.67 -11.27 9.88
C LEU A 444 -24.28 -12.42 9.08
N GLN A 445 -23.83 -13.65 9.29
CA GLN A 445 -24.28 -14.84 8.55
C GLN A 445 -25.60 -15.43 9.08
N HIS A 446 -25.90 -15.30 10.37
CA HIS A 446 -27.09 -15.94 10.98
C HIS A 446 -28.28 -15.01 11.18
N LEU A 447 -28.06 -13.69 11.23
CA LEU A 447 -29.17 -12.75 11.32
C LEU A 447 -29.85 -12.64 9.96
N LYS A 448 -31.17 -12.42 9.95
CA LYS A 448 -31.87 -12.05 8.73
C LYS A 448 -31.52 -10.62 8.38
N VAL A 449 -30.39 -10.45 7.70
CA VAL A 449 -29.81 -9.18 7.33
C VAL A 449 -30.30 -8.77 5.94
N TYR A 450 -30.95 -7.62 5.88
CA TYR A 450 -31.45 -7.01 4.65
C TYR A 450 -30.45 -5.96 4.18
N HIS A 451 -30.33 -5.81 2.86
CA HIS A 451 -29.63 -4.67 2.28
C HIS A 451 -30.33 -3.36 2.68
N LEU A 452 -29.62 -2.22 2.73
CA LEU A 452 -30.23 -0.92 3.06
C LEU A 452 -31.43 -0.61 2.15
N ALA A 453 -31.28 -0.89 0.86
CA ALA A 453 -32.35 -0.75 -0.13
C ALA A 453 -33.55 -1.69 0.14
N GLU A 454 -33.34 -2.96 0.46
CA GLU A 454 -34.43 -3.89 0.82
C GLU A 454 -35.16 -3.46 2.09
N GLY A 455 -34.42 -2.96 3.08
CA GLY A 455 -34.99 -2.41 4.31
C GLY A 455 -35.89 -1.20 4.05
N ARG A 456 -35.53 -0.37 3.05
CA ARG A 456 -36.32 0.80 2.63
C ARG A 456 -37.52 0.43 1.76
N ASP A 457 -37.33 -0.46 0.77
CA ASP A 457 -38.32 -0.81 -0.26
C ASP A 457 -39.22 -2.00 0.10
N ARG A 458 -38.94 -2.69 1.22
CA ARG A 458 -39.83 -3.67 1.87
C ARG A 458 -40.17 -4.90 1.02
N THR A 459 -39.32 -5.26 0.06
CA THR A 459 -39.47 -6.46 -0.77
C THR A 459 -38.26 -7.37 -0.63
N GLN A 460 -38.49 -8.62 -0.22
CA GLN A 460 -37.45 -9.65 -0.22
C GLN A 460 -37.24 -10.09 -1.66
N ARG A 461 -36.02 -9.87 -2.19
CA ARG A 461 -35.73 -10.08 -3.61
C ARG A 461 -35.21 -11.48 -3.92
N PHE A 462 -34.39 -12.03 -3.03
CA PHE A 462 -33.76 -13.34 -3.20
C PHE A 462 -34.41 -14.37 -2.28
N PHE A 463 -34.75 -15.52 -2.86
CA PHE A 463 -35.44 -16.63 -2.17
C PHE A 463 -34.56 -17.87 -2.00
N ASP A 464 -33.29 -17.80 -2.39
CA ASP A 464 -32.32 -18.91 -2.35
C ASP A 464 -31.57 -18.99 -1.00
N GLU A 465 -32.25 -18.71 0.11
CA GLU A 465 -31.67 -18.72 1.48
C GLU A 465 -31.14 -20.10 1.89
N GLU A 466 -31.46 -21.17 1.16
CA GLU A 466 -31.00 -22.54 1.45
C GLU A 466 -29.67 -22.91 0.78
N LEU A 467 -29.20 -22.12 -0.20
CA LEU A 467 -27.95 -22.38 -0.92
C LEU A 467 -26.79 -21.64 -0.25
N GLU A 468 -25.77 -22.38 0.19
CA GLU A 468 -24.60 -21.82 0.89
C GLU A 468 -23.85 -20.77 0.05
N GLU A 469 -23.69 -21.00 -1.25
CA GLU A 469 -22.99 -20.07 -2.15
C GLU A 469 -23.74 -18.77 -2.43
N HIS A 470 -25.04 -18.72 -2.12
CA HIS A 470 -25.91 -17.56 -2.28
C HIS A 470 -26.02 -16.74 -0.98
N GLN A 471 -25.42 -17.20 0.12
CA GLN A 471 -25.45 -16.49 1.38
C GLN A 471 -24.61 -15.19 1.33
N PRO A 472 -25.09 -14.11 1.97
CA PRO A 472 -24.32 -12.88 2.07
C PRO A 472 -23.12 -13.02 3.00
N PHE A 473 -22.22 -12.03 2.92
CA PHE A 473 -21.02 -11.95 3.75
C PHE A 473 -20.11 -13.18 3.65
N PRO A 474 -19.82 -13.72 2.44
CA PRO A 474 -18.77 -14.72 2.34
C PRO A 474 -17.45 -14.09 2.76
N THR A 475 -16.59 -14.88 3.38
CA THR A 475 -15.26 -14.43 3.77
C THR A 475 -14.35 -14.30 2.55
N LEU A 476 -13.34 -13.43 2.63
CA LEU A 476 -12.33 -13.32 1.58
C LEU A 476 -11.59 -14.64 1.33
N THR A 477 -11.34 -15.41 2.38
CA THR A 477 -10.76 -16.76 2.29
C THR A 477 -11.64 -17.68 1.44
N GLN A 478 -12.94 -17.73 1.73
CA GLN A 478 -13.89 -18.55 0.96
C GLN A 478 -13.88 -18.14 -0.52
N ALA A 479 -13.88 -16.85 -0.84
CA ALA A 479 -13.82 -16.39 -2.24
C ALA A 479 -12.54 -16.82 -2.95
N LEU A 480 -11.37 -16.67 -2.30
CA LEU A 480 -10.07 -17.04 -2.88
C LEU A 480 -9.95 -18.54 -3.15
N GLU A 481 -10.51 -19.38 -2.26
CA GLU A 481 -10.42 -20.83 -2.31
C GLU A 481 -11.50 -21.50 -3.19
N SER A 482 -12.67 -20.87 -3.35
CA SER A 482 -13.82 -21.49 -4.02
C SER A 482 -13.89 -21.24 -5.53
N LEU A 483 -13.25 -20.19 -6.03
CA LEU A 483 -13.28 -19.83 -7.46
C LEU A 483 -12.13 -20.48 -8.24
N ASP A 484 -12.29 -20.68 -9.55
CA ASP A 484 -11.21 -21.19 -10.42
C ASP A 484 -9.94 -20.34 -10.28
N PRO A 485 -8.74 -20.88 -10.01
CA PRO A 485 -7.51 -20.09 -9.86
C PRO A 485 -7.14 -19.16 -11.04
N HIS A 486 -7.71 -19.38 -12.23
CA HIS A 486 -7.43 -18.57 -13.42
C HIS A 486 -8.23 -17.27 -13.50
N ILE A 487 -9.40 -17.16 -12.85
CA ILE A 487 -10.15 -15.89 -12.85
C ILE A 487 -9.40 -14.84 -12.01
N GLY A 488 -9.15 -13.66 -12.57
CA GLY A 488 -8.48 -12.58 -11.84
C GLY A 488 -9.42 -11.93 -10.82
N PHE A 489 -8.87 -11.43 -9.72
CA PHE A 489 -9.65 -10.68 -8.72
C PHE A 489 -9.26 -9.20 -8.73
N ASN A 490 -10.26 -8.32 -8.71
CA ASN A 490 -10.09 -6.94 -8.29
C ASN A 490 -10.68 -6.78 -6.88
N VAL A 491 -9.81 -6.69 -5.87
CA VAL A 491 -10.19 -6.61 -4.47
C VAL A 491 -10.30 -5.14 -4.06
N GLU A 492 -11.52 -4.62 -3.98
CA GLU A 492 -11.76 -3.28 -3.46
C GLU A 492 -11.66 -3.27 -1.93
N ILE A 493 -10.70 -2.50 -1.39
CA ILE A 493 -10.60 -2.28 0.05
C ILE A 493 -11.59 -1.18 0.44
N LYS A 494 -12.62 -1.55 1.21
CA LYS A 494 -13.66 -0.61 1.62
C LYS A 494 -13.25 0.18 2.85
N TRP A 495 -13.11 1.49 2.68
CA TRP A 495 -12.83 2.41 3.77
C TRP A 495 -13.56 3.74 3.59
N THR A 496 -13.91 4.36 4.71
CA THR A 496 -14.66 5.61 4.80
C THR A 496 -13.78 6.81 4.46
N MET A 497 -14.37 7.84 3.86
CA MET A 497 -13.71 9.12 3.65
C MET A 497 -14.54 10.30 4.18
N GLN A 498 -13.85 11.36 4.57
CA GLN A 498 -14.51 12.62 4.89
C GLN A 498 -14.97 13.30 3.60
N ARG A 499 -16.23 13.74 3.57
CA ARG A 499 -16.80 14.54 2.50
C ARG A 499 -16.44 16.01 2.65
N LYS A 500 -16.55 16.78 1.56
CA LYS A 500 -16.23 18.22 1.54
C LYS A 500 -17.09 19.06 2.49
N ASP A 501 -18.28 18.59 2.85
CA ASP A 501 -19.16 19.21 3.84
C ASP A 501 -18.77 18.92 5.30
N GLY A 502 -17.72 18.12 5.52
CA GLY A 502 -17.21 17.74 6.83
C GLY A 502 -17.81 16.46 7.41
N THR A 503 -18.84 15.88 6.77
CA THR A 503 -19.45 14.62 7.19
C THR A 503 -18.57 13.41 6.85
N TYR A 504 -18.73 12.31 7.57
CA TYR A 504 -18.08 11.02 7.29
C TYR A 504 -19.12 9.99 6.86
N GLU A 505 -18.72 9.06 6.00
CA GLU A 505 -19.57 7.95 5.56
C GLU A 505 -19.80 6.93 6.68
N LEU A 506 -18.76 6.69 7.47
CA LEU A 506 -18.75 5.90 8.68
C LEU A 506 -17.59 6.36 9.59
N ASN A 507 -17.76 6.29 10.91
CA ASN A 507 -16.64 6.43 11.84
C ASN A 507 -16.01 5.05 12.11
N HIS A 508 -14.75 4.84 11.72
CA HIS A 508 -14.08 3.55 11.88
C HIS A 508 -13.33 3.46 13.24
N PRO A 509 -13.50 2.37 14.03
CA PRO A 509 -12.71 2.13 15.23
C PRO A 509 -11.38 1.41 14.97
N PHE A 510 -11.09 1.04 13.73
CA PHE A 510 -9.92 0.21 13.41
C PHE A 510 -8.74 1.07 13.03
N ASP A 511 -7.55 0.63 13.41
CA ASP A 511 -6.31 1.22 12.95
C ASP A 511 -5.98 0.71 11.54
N LEU A 512 -5.55 1.62 10.63
CA LEU A 512 -5.29 1.29 9.23
C LEU A 512 -4.19 0.23 9.04
N ASN A 513 -3.11 0.24 9.84
CA ASN A 513 -2.07 -0.77 9.70
C ASN A 513 -2.62 -2.15 10.06
N MET A 514 -3.34 -2.25 11.18
CA MET A 514 -3.99 -3.49 11.59
C MET A 514 -4.97 -4.00 10.53
N TYR A 515 -5.84 -3.12 10.03
CA TYR A 515 -6.86 -3.45 9.05
C TYR A 515 -6.25 -4.06 7.77
N LEU A 516 -5.26 -3.37 7.19
CA LEU A 516 -4.62 -3.82 5.96
C LEU A 516 -3.75 -5.06 6.18
N ASP A 517 -3.07 -5.17 7.31
CA ASP A 517 -2.28 -6.37 7.63
C ASP A 517 -3.16 -7.63 7.63
N ILE A 518 -4.37 -7.55 8.18
CA ILE A 518 -5.32 -8.69 8.21
C ILE A 518 -5.72 -9.07 6.78
N VAL A 519 -6.18 -8.10 5.98
CA VAL A 519 -6.64 -8.37 4.60
C VAL A 519 -5.50 -8.90 3.73
N LEU A 520 -4.33 -8.25 3.76
CA LEU A 520 -3.16 -8.64 2.98
C LEU A 520 -2.68 -10.05 3.35
N LYS A 521 -2.67 -10.40 4.64
CA LYS A 521 -2.32 -11.77 5.06
C LYS A 521 -3.29 -12.80 4.47
N VAL A 522 -4.60 -12.58 4.54
CA VAL A 522 -5.57 -13.52 3.94
C VAL A 522 -5.28 -13.70 2.45
N VAL A 523 -5.05 -12.60 1.72
CA VAL A 523 -4.70 -12.67 0.30
C VAL A 523 -3.41 -13.44 0.07
N PHE A 524 -2.33 -13.16 0.80
CA PHE A 524 -1.05 -13.82 0.58
C PHE A 524 -1.06 -15.32 0.89
N HIS A 525 -1.84 -15.76 1.87
CA HIS A 525 -1.94 -17.17 2.23
C HIS A 525 -2.88 -17.95 1.31
N SER A 526 -3.98 -17.35 0.83
CA SER A 526 -5.04 -18.07 0.11
C SER A 526 -5.07 -17.82 -1.42
N ALA A 527 -4.38 -16.80 -1.95
CA ALA A 527 -4.46 -16.47 -3.39
C ALA A 527 -3.71 -17.44 -4.32
N GLY A 528 -2.71 -18.17 -3.83
CA GLY A 528 -1.87 -19.04 -4.66
C GLY A 528 -1.24 -18.28 -5.84
N SER A 529 -1.53 -18.74 -7.06
CA SER A 529 -1.07 -18.16 -8.33
C SER A 529 -2.05 -17.18 -8.98
N ARG A 530 -3.19 -16.91 -8.35
CA ARG A 530 -4.26 -16.05 -8.89
C ARG A 530 -3.72 -14.64 -9.18
N LYS A 531 -4.20 -14.05 -10.27
CA LYS A 531 -3.94 -12.63 -10.59
C LYS A 531 -4.85 -11.76 -9.73
N ILE A 532 -4.26 -10.84 -8.97
CA ILE A 532 -4.98 -9.96 -8.05
C ILE A 532 -4.59 -8.52 -8.34
N ILE A 533 -5.57 -7.64 -8.35
CA ILE A 533 -5.45 -6.19 -8.32
C ILE A 533 -6.11 -5.73 -7.02
N PHE A 534 -5.47 -4.81 -6.30
CA PHE A 534 -6.16 -4.08 -5.23
C PHE A 534 -6.67 -2.75 -5.74
N SER A 535 -7.88 -2.36 -5.34
CA SER A 535 -8.41 -1.02 -5.59
C SER A 535 -8.93 -0.36 -4.33
N CYS A 536 -8.88 0.98 -4.25
CA CYS A 536 -9.46 1.72 -3.12
C CYS A 536 -9.72 3.18 -3.51
N PHE A 537 -10.79 3.77 -2.97
CA PHE A 537 -11.07 5.22 -3.07
C PHE A 537 -10.20 6.07 -2.14
N HIS A 538 -9.68 5.48 -1.06
CA HIS A 538 -8.87 6.19 -0.07
C HIS A 538 -7.40 6.27 -0.51
N PRO A 539 -6.84 7.46 -0.80
CA PRO A 539 -5.48 7.59 -1.28
C PRO A 539 -4.45 7.04 -0.28
N ASP A 540 -4.65 7.25 1.03
CA ASP A 540 -3.68 6.72 2.00
C ASP A 540 -3.65 5.19 2.05
N ILE A 541 -4.78 4.52 1.80
CA ILE A 541 -4.79 3.05 1.70
C ILE A 541 -4.06 2.60 0.44
N CYS A 542 -4.23 3.28 -0.70
CA CYS A 542 -3.46 2.98 -1.91
C CYS A 542 -1.95 3.12 -1.67
N THR A 543 -1.54 4.18 -0.98
CA THR A 543 -0.14 4.37 -0.55
C THR A 543 0.32 3.24 0.37
N MET A 544 -0.47 2.87 1.38
CA MET A 544 -0.14 1.78 2.30
C MET A 544 -0.05 0.42 1.60
N LEU A 545 -0.98 0.11 0.70
CA LEU A 545 -0.95 -1.11 -0.12
C LEU A 545 0.31 -1.17 -0.99
N ARG A 546 0.76 -0.04 -1.54
CA ARG A 546 2.01 0.00 -2.30
C ARG A 546 3.25 -0.16 -1.43
N LEU A 547 3.22 0.38 -0.22
CA LEU A 547 4.34 0.35 0.71
C LEU A 547 4.44 -0.96 1.50
N LYS A 548 3.35 -1.67 1.74
CA LYS A 548 3.33 -2.91 2.54
C LYS A 548 3.72 -4.16 1.75
N GLN A 549 3.68 -4.12 0.42
CA GLN A 549 3.94 -5.27 -0.43
C GLN A 549 4.52 -4.90 -1.79
N ASN A 550 5.09 -5.89 -2.47
CA ASN A 550 5.74 -5.75 -3.76
C ASN A 550 5.17 -6.69 -4.85
N LYS A 551 4.13 -7.47 -4.56
CA LYS A 551 3.64 -8.56 -5.41
C LYS A 551 2.49 -8.14 -6.34
N TYR A 552 1.44 -7.51 -5.81
CA TYR A 552 0.22 -7.21 -6.55
C TYR A 552 0.11 -5.72 -6.91
N PRO A 553 -0.44 -5.38 -8.08
CA PRO A 553 -0.72 -4.01 -8.47
C PRO A 553 -1.82 -3.37 -7.61
N VAL A 554 -1.78 -2.04 -7.56
CA VAL A 554 -2.74 -1.20 -6.87
C VAL A 554 -3.33 -0.19 -7.87
N MET A 555 -4.65 -0.02 -7.86
CA MET A 555 -5.39 0.91 -8.70
C MET A 555 -6.16 1.91 -7.82
N PHE A 556 -6.02 3.20 -8.10
CA PHE A 556 -6.73 4.23 -7.35
C PHE A 556 -8.12 4.49 -7.92
N LEU A 557 -9.17 4.24 -7.13
CA LEU A 557 -10.55 4.54 -7.52
C LEU A 557 -10.81 6.04 -7.40
N THR A 558 -11.32 6.65 -8.47
CA THR A 558 -11.64 8.08 -8.48
C THR A 558 -13.01 8.35 -9.09
N GLN A 559 -13.76 9.24 -8.43
CA GLN A 559 -15.01 9.79 -8.95
C GLN A 559 -14.74 10.90 -9.98
N GLY A 560 -13.54 11.49 -9.95
CA GLY A 560 -13.19 12.66 -10.74
C GLY A 560 -14.17 13.82 -10.51
N VAL A 561 -14.48 14.57 -11.56
CA VAL A 561 -15.48 15.64 -11.49
C VAL A 561 -16.84 15.03 -11.85
N THR A 562 -17.76 14.97 -10.88
CA THR A 562 -19.09 14.42 -11.10
C THR A 562 -20.14 15.22 -10.34
N LYS A 563 -21.39 15.15 -10.82
CA LYS A 563 -22.57 15.65 -10.10
C LYS A 563 -23.36 14.53 -9.40
N LYS A 564 -23.03 13.26 -9.67
CA LYS A 564 -23.73 12.09 -9.10
C LYS A 564 -23.35 11.84 -7.65
N TYR A 565 -22.10 12.11 -7.27
CA TYR A 565 -21.56 11.81 -5.95
C TYR A 565 -21.05 13.06 -5.22
N PRO A 566 -21.22 13.14 -3.88
CA PRO A 566 -20.62 14.20 -3.09
C PRO A 566 -19.08 14.13 -3.15
N PRO A 567 -18.38 15.26 -3.34
CA PRO A 567 -16.92 15.27 -3.40
C PRO A 567 -16.30 15.00 -2.03
N TYR A 568 -15.17 14.29 -2.01
CA TYR A 568 -14.38 14.09 -0.81
C TYR A 568 -13.58 15.34 -0.42
N ARG A 569 -13.22 15.45 0.86
CA ARG A 569 -12.37 16.53 1.37
C ARG A 569 -10.95 16.45 0.83
N ASP A 570 -10.44 15.23 0.64
CA ASP A 570 -9.08 14.98 0.20
C ASP A 570 -8.85 15.48 -1.25
N PRO A 571 -7.95 16.45 -1.46
CA PRO A 571 -7.74 17.05 -2.78
C PRO A 571 -7.21 16.08 -3.83
N ARG A 572 -6.57 14.97 -3.41
CA ARG A 572 -6.04 13.94 -4.32
C ARG A 572 -7.14 13.26 -5.14
N THR A 573 -8.40 13.38 -4.71
CA THR A 573 -9.58 12.78 -5.35
C THR A 573 -10.31 13.71 -6.32
N HIS A 574 -10.01 15.02 -6.34
CA HIS A 574 -10.91 16.03 -6.92
C HIS A 574 -11.00 16.01 -8.44
N THR A 575 -9.93 15.59 -9.13
CA THR A 575 -9.86 15.60 -10.60
C THR A 575 -9.08 14.39 -11.10
N MET A 576 -9.32 14.02 -12.37
CA MET A 576 -8.53 12.99 -13.05
C MET A 576 -7.04 13.34 -13.07
N GLN A 577 -6.69 14.59 -13.37
CA GLN A 577 -5.29 15.02 -13.40
C GLN A 577 -4.61 14.82 -12.05
N MET A 578 -5.28 15.16 -10.96
CA MET A 578 -4.74 14.95 -9.62
C MET A 578 -4.62 13.45 -9.29
N ALA A 579 -5.59 12.63 -9.71
CA ALA A 579 -5.53 11.18 -9.56
C ALA A 579 -4.32 10.57 -10.32
N VAL A 580 -4.03 11.06 -11.53
CA VAL A 580 -2.83 10.68 -12.33
C VAL A 580 -1.54 11.10 -11.62
N ASN A 581 -1.46 12.34 -11.17
CA ASN A 581 -0.30 12.87 -10.45
C ASN A 581 -0.02 12.05 -9.18
N TYR A 582 -1.07 11.80 -8.40
CA TYR A 582 -1.01 10.95 -7.21
C TYR A 582 -0.56 9.53 -7.55
N ALA A 583 -1.17 8.89 -8.56
CA ALA A 583 -0.85 7.51 -8.93
C ALA A 583 0.63 7.34 -9.34
N ASN A 584 1.16 8.29 -10.12
CA ASN A 584 2.58 8.31 -10.47
C ASN A 584 3.47 8.56 -9.25
N SER A 585 3.11 9.53 -8.41
CA SER A 585 3.86 9.86 -7.19
C SER A 585 3.94 8.69 -6.21
N ALA A 586 2.81 8.01 -5.98
CA ALA A 586 2.71 6.85 -5.11
C ALA A 586 3.34 5.60 -5.72
N GLY A 587 3.62 5.59 -7.03
CA GLY A 587 4.19 4.44 -7.74
C GLY A 587 3.22 3.25 -7.84
N ILE A 588 1.93 3.52 -8.00
CA ILE A 588 0.88 2.51 -8.21
C ILE A 588 0.65 2.26 -9.70
N LEU A 589 -0.15 1.23 -10.05
CA LEU A 589 -0.30 0.78 -11.43
C LEU A 589 -1.13 1.76 -12.28
N GLY A 590 -2.18 2.35 -11.69
CA GLY A 590 -3.12 3.13 -12.47
C GLY A 590 -4.33 3.64 -11.68
N VAL A 591 -5.34 4.06 -12.44
CA VAL A 591 -6.58 4.65 -11.92
C VAL A 591 -7.80 3.88 -12.41
N ASN A 592 -8.83 3.83 -11.58
CA ASN A 592 -10.13 3.27 -11.89
C ASN A 592 -11.19 4.37 -11.78
N ALA A 593 -11.60 4.89 -12.93
CA ALA A 593 -12.28 6.16 -13.05
C ALA A 593 -13.79 6.01 -13.28
N HIS A 594 -14.56 6.92 -12.69
CA HIS A 594 -15.99 6.95 -12.95
C HIS A 594 -16.29 7.32 -14.40
N THR A 595 -17.16 6.55 -15.05
CA THR A 595 -17.39 6.61 -16.49
C THR A 595 -17.98 7.94 -16.94
N GLU A 596 -18.81 8.59 -16.14
CA GLU A 596 -19.34 9.93 -16.46
C GLU A 596 -18.22 10.98 -16.62
N ASP A 597 -17.15 10.89 -15.82
CA ASP A 597 -16.01 11.82 -15.88
C ASP A 597 -15.26 11.67 -17.21
N ILE A 598 -15.08 10.42 -17.63
CA ILE A 598 -14.46 10.05 -18.92
C ILE A 598 -15.35 10.48 -20.08
N LEU A 599 -16.66 10.24 -20.03
CA LEU A 599 -17.58 10.61 -21.11
C LEU A 599 -17.73 12.13 -21.24
N ARG A 600 -17.57 12.89 -20.14
CA ARG A 600 -17.52 14.35 -20.19
C ARG A 600 -16.31 14.83 -20.99
N ASP A 601 -15.15 14.19 -20.81
CA ASP A 601 -13.91 14.54 -21.48
C ASP A 601 -13.06 13.30 -21.78
N THR A 602 -13.22 12.76 -22.99
CA THR A 602 -12.55 11.54 -23.43
C THR A 602 -11.04 11.70 -23.61
N THR A 603 -10.53 12.94 -23.65
CA THR A 603 -9.08 13.19 -23.74
C THR A 603 -8.33 12.72 -22.49
N GLN A 604 -9.04 12.57 -21.36
CA GLN A 604 -8.51 12.03 -20.12
C GLN A 604 -7.99 10.60 -20.27
N VAL A 605 -8.59 9.76 -21.11
CA VAL A 605 -8.09 8.39 -21.36
C VAL A 605 -6.67 8.47 -21.92
N LYS A 606 -6.45 9.34 -22.90
CA LYS A 606 -5.13 9.58 -23.49
C LYS A 606 -4.15 10.14 -22.47
N MET A 607 -4.59 11.09 -21.64
CA MET A 607 -3.77 11.67 -20.56
C MET A 607 -3.24 10.59 -19.59
N VAL A 608 -4.09 9.65 -19.17
CA VAL A 608 -3.68 8.55 -18.27
C VAL A 608 -2.70 7.61 -18.97
N ILE A 609 -2.97 7.24 -20.22
CA ILE A 609 -2.10 6.34 -21.01
C ILE A 609 -0.74 6.98 -21.31
N ASP A 610 -0.72 8.26 -21.71
CA ASP A 610 0.50 9.02 -21.97
C ASP A 610 1.37 9.15 -20.71
N ALA A 611 0.72 9.19 -19.53
CA ALA A 611 1.39 9.18 -18.23
C ALA A 611 1.94 7.79 -17.83
N GLY A 612 1.77 6.75 -18.68
CA GLY A 612 2.27 5.40 -18.44
C GLY A 612 1.44 4.58 -17.45
N LEU A 613 0.19 4.98 -17.20
CA LEU A 613 -0.70 4.34 -16.23
C LEU A 613 -1.75 3.46 -16.91
N VAL A 614 -2.21 2.46 -16.17
CA VAL A 614 -3.38 1.65 -16.54
C VAL A 614 -4.66 2.41 -16.18
N ILE A 615 -5.69 2.29 -17.02
CA ILE A 615 -6.99 2.94 -16.79
C ILE A 615 -8.11 1.90 -16.86
N PHE A 616 -8.84 1.79 -15.77
CA PHE A 616 -10.11 1.07 -15.70
C PHE A 616 -11.24 2.10 -15.58
N CYS A 617 -12.46 1.69 -15.90
CA CYS A 617 -13.64 2.51 -15.63
C CYS A 617 -14.78 1.73 -14.97
N TRP A 618 -15.58 2.43 -14.18
CA TRP A 618 -16.73 1.90 -13.44
C TRP A 618 -17.93 2.86 -13.49
N GLY A 619 -19.12 2.37 -13.14
CA GLY A 619 -20.34 3.17 -13.07
C GLY A 619 -21.45 2.67 -13.99
N ASP A 620 -22.67 3.16 -13.77
CA ASP A 620 -23.88 2.64 -14.43
C ASP A 620 -23.86 2.75 -15.95
N ASP A 621 -23.15 3.75 -16.48
CA ASP A 621 -22.99 3.99 -17.92
C ASP A 621 -22.31 2.81 -18.64
N ASN A 622 -21.58 1.96 -17.90
CA ASN A 622 -20.95 0.75 -18.42
C ASN A 622 -21.92 -0.41 -18.67
N ASN A 623 -23.20 -0.29 -18.31
CA ASN A 623 -24.19 -1.32 -18.62
C ASN A 623 -24.80 -1.19 -20.03
N ASN A 624 -24.38 -0.18 -20.79
CA ASN A 624 -24.79 0.00 -22.18
C ASN A 624 -23.70 -0.56 -23.13
N PRO A 625 -24.01 -1.59 -23.96
CA PRO A 625 -23.03 -2.18 -24.88
C PRO A 625 -22.40 -1.18 -25.86
N ALA A 626 -23.13 -0.13 -26.27
CA ALA A 626 -22.58 0.92 -27.12
C ALA A 626 -21.52 1.76 -26.38
N THR A 627 -21.76 2.07 -25.10
CA THR A 627 -20.81 2.76 -24.24
C THR A 627 -19.57 1.91 -24.01
N ILE A 628 -19.72 0.63 -23.65
CA ILE A 628 -18.58 -0.30 -23.48
C ILE A 628 -17.74 -0.33 -24.75
N LYS A 629 -18.37 -0.50 -25.92
CA LYS A 629 -17.68 -0.52 -27.20
C LYS A 629 -16.91 0.78 -27.46
N HIS A 630 -17.52 1.92 -27.16
CA HIS A 630 -16.87 3.23 -27.31
C HIS A 630 -15.65 3.37 -26.37
N LEU A 631 -15.79 2.99 -25.11
CA LEU A 631 -14.71 3.03 -24.11
C LEU A 631 -13.53 2.12 -24.51
N LYS A 632 -13.81 0.91 -24.99
CA LYS A 632 -12.77 0.00 -25.51
C LYS A 632 -12.08 0.59 -26.75
N GLN A 633 -12.81 1.30 -27.62
CA GLN A 633 -12.23 2.00 -28.78
C GLN A 633 -11.33 3.17 -28.39
N LEU A 634 -11.56 3.80 -27.24
CA LEU A 634 -10.68 4.84 -26.69
C LEU A 634 -9.37 4.28 -26.12
N GLY A 635 -9.25 2.95 -25.98
CA GLY A 635 -8.06 2.28 -25.45
C GLY A 635 -8.09 2.08 -23.94
N ILE A 636 -9.28 2.03 -23.32
CA ILE A 636 -9.41 1.65 -21.90
C ILE A 636 -8.94 0.20 -21.70
N HIS A 637 -8.21 -0.03 -20.60
CA HIS A 637 -7.61 -1.32 -20.30
C HIS A 637 -8.59 -2.31 -19.65
N GLY A 638 -9.58 -1.82 -18.91
CA GLY A 638 -10.62 -2.65 -18.28
C GLY A 638 -11.92 -1.89 -18.04
N VAL A 639 -13.05 -2.56 -18.22
CA VAL A 639 -14.40 -1.99 -18.00
C VAL A 639 -15.10 -2.83 -16.93
N ILE A 640 -15.54 -2.18 -15.86
CA ILE A 640 -16.28 -2.81 -14.76
C ILE A 640 -17.77 -2.56 -14.96
N TYR A 641 -18.56 -3.64 -15.06
CA TYR A 641 -20.00 -3.56 -15.32
C TYR A 641 -20.78 -4.71 -14.69
N ASP A 642 -22.11 -4.53 -14.61
CA ASP A 642 -23.01 -5.47 -13.95
C ASP A 642 -23.41 -6.63 -14.88
N LYS A 643 -23.74 -6.35 -16.15
CA LYS A 643 -24.38 -7.34 -17.03
C LYS A 643 -23.44 -7.94 -18.08
N TYR A 644 -23.18 -9.23 -17.97
CA TYR A 644 -22.64 -10.07 -19.06
C TYR A 644 -23.80 -10.59 -19.90
N ALA A 645 -23.94 -10.08 -21.12
CA ALA A 645 -25.01 -10.46 -22.06
C ALA A 645 -24.43 -11.10 -23.33
#